data_AF-A0A9W6TZ08-F1
#
_entry.id   AF-A0A9W6TZ08-F1
#
_cell.length_a   1.000
_cell.length_b   1.000
_cell.length_c   1.000
_cell.angle_alpha   90.00
_cell.angle_beta   90.00
_cell.angle_gamma   90.00
#
_symmetry.space_group_name_H-M   'P 1'
#
loop_
_entity.id
_entity.type
_entity.pdbx_description
1 polymer ?
#
loop_
_entity_poly.entity_id
_entity_poly.type
_entity_poly.pdbx_seq_one_letter_code
_entity_poly.pdbx_strand_id
1 'polypeptide(L)'
;MDGITIENIKAKRKEDQELNAFLKTKEKISKDLEILNQILDQTPVIGFNTGNYDINLIKNELFSAIGTGRISSIRHSIANFVARHISDEDYERVKFVWDHYCMKTLKDLLIWYNNLDVGPFIKAIQKQRELFKRFDLDMFADGVSHPGLSEKVMYKTQELIFPTKEAGSPFDFPEKRYLGYIKQDEDANREFSMTMQHLDELLKKQKFMCNYCYCKLNEETVSADRIDNKKGHEDGNIIISCVNCNVARKDMNIKAFRYKKLLEFNADRLVYSIDNEESEIYRKMKANIAGGPSIIFNRFAKRNETLIRGGKLCKKVIGYDANALYLWCLGDFMPCGRLTTIEPYDSIIDDIQADKIFGFLECDIETLEHLKEYFSEMTPIFKNTEIEPTEEIIGKHMFDYNQSRGKKNMAKKSRKLIGSYFGKKILIYTPLLKWYLAHGMVITKTYSFIKANAHKPFESFMNQVSDARRSGDETIKMVSTIIKEKASPEMDDLETEMAKLQADPTKFDKDVINSFISKYANTPLVGLLCKLKSLSESSDSKSMIANMMKLVGYAVFGRSGMDMTKHKEFNDGTVEMVKSKRRIKLKNPIQLSIAIYQLAMLRMLQFYYDCIDFYFDRSDFQYQEMDTDSGYIAFSHETPFPDLIKTELLEHYEQHKYEWLPRDDTTENAAFDRDTGFIQGRVSMQCYGQS
;
A
#
# COMPACT_ATOMS: atom_id res chain seq x y z
N MET A 1 -56.94 -33.74 -45.58
CA MET A 1 -56.56 -34.90 -44.73
C MET A 1 -55.07 -35.00 -44.89
N ASP A 2 -54.36 -34.16 -44.13
CA ASP A 2 -53.05 -33.70 -44.55
C ASP A 2 -52.00 -34.63 -43.97
N GLY A 3 -51.19 -35.14 -44.88
CA GLY A 3 -50.22 -36.19 -44.65
C GLY A 3 -49.21 -35.77 -43.59
N ILE A 4 -49.21 -36.49 -42.47
CA ILE A 4 -48.07 -36.52 -41.58
C ILE A 4 -46.93 -37.17 -42.36
N THR A 5 -46.02 -36.35 -42.88
CA THR A 5 -44.84 -36.81 -43.61
C THR A 5 -43.95 -37.64 -42.68
N ILE A 6 -43.29 -38.66 -43.24
CA ILE A 6 -42.36 -39.55 -42.51
C ILE A 6 -41.27 -38.74 -41.78
N GLU A 7 -40.89 -37.58 -42.30
CA GLU A 7 -39.95 -36.66 -41.67
C GLU A 7 -40.48 -36.05 -40.37
N ASN A 8 -41.76 -35.70 -40.30
CA ASN A 8 -42.37 -35.17 -39.07
C ASN A 8 -42.47 -36.24 -37.98
N ILE A 9 -42.69 -37.52 -38.35
CA ILE A 9 -42.65 -38.64 -37.39
C ILE A 9 -41.22 -38.90 -36.90
N LYS A 10 -40.22 -38.76 -37.78
CA LYS A 10 -38.79 -38.92 -37.42
C LYS A 10 -38.30 -37.79 -36.53
N ALA A 11 -38.70 -36.54 -36.79
CA ALA A 11 -38.36 -35.38 -35.97
C ALA A 11 -38.96 -35.50 -34.56
N LYS A 12 -40.25 -35.86 -34.47
CA LYS A 12 -40.92 -36.07 -33.18
C LYS A 12 -40.35 -37.24 -32.38
N ARG A 13 -39.99 -38.34 -33.05
CA ARG A 13 -39.24 -39.45 -32.42
C ARG A 13 -37.86 -39.04 -31.92
N LYS A 14 -37.18 -38.12 -32.61
CA LYS A 14 -35.87 -37.63 -32.23
C LYS A 14 -35.96 -36.69 -31.02
N GLU A 15 -36.95 -35.79 -31.00
CA GLU A 15 -37.25 -34.94 -29.83
C GLU A 15 -37.68 -35.78 -28.62
N ASP A 16 -38.53 -36.80 -28.81
CA ASP A 16 -38.92 -37.71 -27.72
C ASP A 16 -37.74 -38.56 -27.24
N GLN A 17 -36.79 -38.93 -28.12
CA GLN A 17 -35.55 -39.62 -27.73
C GLN A 17 -34.59 -38.70 -26.97
N GLU A 18 -34.46 -37.44 -27.37
CA GLU A 18 -33.63 -36.44 -26.70
C GLU A 18 -34.23 -36.03 -25.34
N LEU A 19 -35.55 -35.90 -25.25
CA LEU A 19 -36.26 -35.65 -23.99
C LEU A 19 -36.18 -36.85 -23.04
N ASN A 20 -36.34 -38.07 -23.54
CA ASN A 20 -36.14 -39.29 -22.72
C ASN A 20 -34.68 -39.49 -22.32
N ALA A 21 -33.71 -39.10 -23.15
CA ALA A 21 -32.30 -39.08 -22.79
C ALA A 21 -32.03 -38.04 -21.71
N PHE A 22 -32.58 -36.83 -21.84
CA PHE A 22 -32.48 -35.77 -20.82
C PHE A 22 -33.15 -36.16 -19.50
N LEU A 23 -34.33 -36.78 -19.54
CA LEU A 23 -35.02 -37.29 -18.35
C LEU A 23 -34.27 -38.44 -17.70
N LYS A 24 -33.70 -39.38 -18.46
CA LYS A 24 -32.80 -40.42 -17.92
C LYS A 24 -31.53 -39.83 -17.33
N THR A 25 -30.95 -38.80 -17.95
CA THR A 25 -29.78 -38.09 -17.42
C THR A 25 -30.14 -37.34 -16.15
N LYS A 26 -31.33 -36.73 -16.07
CA LYS A 26 -31.83 -36.03 -14.88
C LYS A 26 -32.15 -37.00 -13.75
N GLU A 27 -32.77 -38.16 -14.03
CA GLU A 27 -32.99 -39.24 -13.05
C GLU A 27 -31.67 -39.85 -12.58
N LYS A 28 -30.70 -40.03 -13.50
CA LYS A 28 -29.37 -40.52 -13.15
C LYS A 28 -28.64 -39.50 -12.26
N ILE A 29 -28.65 -38.22 -12.62
CA ILE A 29 -28.07 -37.14 -11.81
C ILE A 29 -28.79 -37.05 -10.45
N SER A 30 -30.11 -37.23 -10.41
CA SER A 30 -30.88 -37.21 -9.16
C SER A 30 -30.54 -38.41 -8.26
N LYS A 31 -30.36 -39.60 -8.84
CA LYS A 31 -29.88 -40.80 -8.12
C LYS A 31 -28.43 -40.67 -7.69
N ASP A 32 -27.57 -40.13 -8.54
CA ASP A 32 -26.16 -39.87 -8.21
C ASP A 32 -26.08 -38.79 -7.10
N LEU A 33 -26.99 -37.81 -7.09
CA LEU A 33 -27.14 -36.84 -5.98
C LEU A 33 -27.67 -37.50 -4.71
N GLU A 34 -28.67 -38.38 -4.80
CA GLU A 34 -29.20 -39.11 -3.64
C GLU A 34 -28.16 -40.04 -3.03
N ILE A 35 -27.39 -40.74 -3.86
CA ILE A 35 -26.29 -41.62 -3.43
C ILE A 35 -25.15 -40.77 -2.85
N LEU A 36 -24.79 -39.65 -3.48
CA LEU A 36 -23.81 -38.71 -2.94
C LEU A 36 -24.27 -38.16 -1.59
N ASN A 37 -25.55 -37.76 -1.46
CA ASN A 37 -26.12 -37.29 -0.21
C ASN A 37 -26.15 -38.40 0.85
N GLN A 38 -26.48 -39.64 0.50
CA GLN A 38 -26.42 -40.79 1.40
C GLN A 38 -24.99 -41.07 1.88
N ILE A 39 -24.00 -40.97 1.00
CA ILE A 39 -22.58 -41.12 1.34
C ILE A 39 -22.15 -39.98 2.26
N LEU A 40 -22.51 -38.72 1.95
CA LEU A 40 -22.23 -37.56 2.79
C LEU A 40 -22.91 -37.66 4.17
N ASP A 41 -24.13 -38.19 4.23
CA ASP A 41 -24.90 -38.38 5.47
C ASP A 41 -24.35 -39.51 6.35
N GLN A 42 -23.64 -40.48 5.77
CA GLN A 42 -23.02 -41.61 6.48
C GLN A 42 -21.52 -41.43 6.72
N THR A 43 -20.89 -40.40 6.16
CA THR A 43 -19.48 -40.10 6.36
C THR A 43 -19.32 -39.38 7.70
N PRO A 44 -18.54 -39.90 8.66
CA PRO A 44 -18.14 -39.11 9.81
C PRO A 44 -17.16 -38.02 9.33
N VAL A 45 -17.66 -36.79 9.21
CA VAL A 45 -16.89 -35.63 8.77
C VAL A 45 -16.43 -34.83 9.99
N ILE A 46 -15.11 -34.69 10.15
CA ILE A 46 -14.48 -33.82 11.16
C ILE A 46 -13.86 -32.62 10.43
N GLY A 47 -14.59 -31.51 10.41
CA GLY A 47 -14.06 -30.13 10.39
C GLY A 47 -13.40 -29.59 9.12
N PHE A 48 -14.05 -28.61 8.49
CA PHE A 48 -13.55 -27.83 7.36
C PHE A 48 -12.62 -26.67 7.79
N ASN A 49 -11.54 -26.92 8.56
CA ASN A 49 -10.44 -25.93 8.68
C ASN A 49 -9.09 -26.48 9.19
N THR A 50 -8.53 -27.52 8.57
CA THR A 50 -7.06 -27.61 8.43
C THR A 50 -6.77 -28.20 7.05
N GLY A 51 -5.76 -27.71 6.34
CA GLY A 51 -5.50 -28.03 4.94
C GLY A 51 -5.16 -29.50 4.59
N ASN A 52 -5.51 -30.50 5.41
CA ASN A 52 -5.01 -31.87 5.27
C ASN A 52 -6.01 -33.02 5.50
N TYR A 53 -7.26 -32.77 5.84
CA TYR A 53 -8.22 -33.84 6.13
C TYR A 53 -9.58 -33.47 5.54
N ASP A 54 -10.06 -34.25 4.55
CA ASP A 54 -11.49 -34.44 4.26
C ASP A 54 -11.69 -35.29 3.00
N ILE A 55 -11.10 -34.92 1.86
CA ILE A 55 -11.33 -35.64 0.57
C ILE A 55 -10.65 -37.02 0.51
N ASN A 56 -9.65 -37.27 1.35
CA ASN A 56 -8.85 -38.49 1.30
C ASN A 56 -9.56 -39.74 1.86
N LEU A 57 -10.54 -39.57 2.75
CA LEU A 57 -11.22 -40.68 3.45
C LEU A 57 -12.23 -41.40 2.55
N ILE A 58 -12.99 -40.64 1.76
CA ILE A 58 -14.03 -41.14 0.85
C ILE A 58 -13.59 -41.20 -0.61
N LYS A 59 -12.30 -40.95 -0.89
CA LYS A 59 -11.75 -40.76 -2.24
C LYS A 59 -12.08 -41.92 -3.18
N ASN A 60 -12.04 -43.16 -2.69
CA ASN A 60 -12.28 -44.34 -3.51
C ASN A 60 -13.78 -44.56 -3.77
N GLU A 61 -14.67 -44.39 -2.79
CA GLU A 61 -16.12 -44.44 -3.00
C GLU A 61 -16.62 -43.26 -3.85
N LEU A 62 -16.08 -42.07 -3.62
CA LEU A 62 -16.40 -40.84 -4.36
C LEU A 62 -16.00 -40.99 -5.83
N PHE A 63 -14.78 -41.45 -6.16
CA PHE A 63 -14.40 -41.69 -7.56
C PHE A 63 -15.09 -42.87 -8.22
N SER A 64 -15.59 -43.83 -7.43
CA SER A 64 -16.47 -44.90 -7.92
C SER A 64 -17.86 -44.36 -8.29
N ALA A 65 -18.44 -43.47 -7.46
CA ALA A 65 -19.72 -42.82 -7.69
C ALA A 65 -19.71 -41.83 -8.86
N ILE A 66 -18.60 -41.11 -9.08
CA ILE A 66 -18.46 -40.14 -10.18
C ILE A 66 -17.93 -40.79 -11.49
N GLY A 67 -17.58 -42.09 -11.46
CA GLY A 67 -17.23 -42.87 -12.66
C GLY A 67 -15.84 -42.64 -13.24
N THR A 68 -14.85 -42.18 -12.47
CA THR A 68 -13.51 -41.80 -12.95
C THR A 68 -12.43 -42.85 -12.66
N GLY A 69 -12.71 -44.13 -12.90
CA GLY A 69 -11.83 -45.26 -12.59
C GLY A 69 -10.56 -45.43 -13.44
N ARG A 70 -10.14 -44.48 -14.28
CA ARG A 70 -8.96 -44.65 -15.19
C ARG A 70 -8.10 -43.40 -15.38
N ILE A 71 -7.65 -42.74 -14.32
CA ILE A 71 -6.58 -41.73 -14.43
C ILE A 71 -5.49 -42.03 -13.41
N SER A 72 -4.45 -42.72 -13.85
CA SER A 72 -3.25 -43.10 -13.09
C SER A 72 -2.28 -41.94 -12.80
N SER A 73 -2.56 -40.72 -13.27
CA SER A 73 -1.61 -39.60 -13.21
C SER A 73 -1.69 -38.69 -11.98
N ILE A 74 -2.55 -38.99 -10.98
CA ILE A 74 -2.64 -38.22 -9.72
C ILE A 74 -2.28 -39.09 -8.50
N ARG A 75 -1.26 -39.93 -8.64
CA ARG A 75 -0.70 -40.70 -7.51
C ARG A 75 0.53 -40.04 -6.85
N HIS A 76 1.11 -39.01 -7.47
CA HIS A 76 2.41 -38.48 -7.02
C HIS A 76 2.38 -37.15 -6.24
N SER A 77 1.22 -36.53 -6.02
CA SER A 77 1.13 -35.23 -5.34
C SER A 77 0.38 -35.22 -4.00
N ILE A 78 -0.03 -36.38 -3.48
CA ILE A 78 -0.76 -36.45 -2.19
C ILE A 78 -0.22 -37.64 -1.37
N ALA A 79 1.09 -37.66 -1.14
CA ALA A 79 1.74 -38.71 -0.34
C ALA A 79 2.25 -38.21 1.03
N ASN A 80 1.98 -36.96 1.41
CA ASN A 80 2.60 -36.34 2.59
C ASN A 80 1.65 -35.98 3.76
N PHE A 81 0.41 -36.48 3.83
CA PHE A 81 -0.50 -36.06 4.90
C PHE A 81 -1.26 -37.21 5.56
N VAL A 82 -0.55 -37.98 6.39
CA VAL A 82 -1.10 -39.02 7.28
C VAL A 82 -0.65 -38.73 8.73
N ALA A 83 -1.50 -38.07 9.53
CA ALA A 83 -1.93 -38.30 10.94
C ALA A 83 -2.49 -36.94 11.54
N ARG A 84 -3.55 -36.81 12.37
CA ARG A 84 -3.89 -37.42 13.69
C ARG A 84 -5.33 -37.10 14.18
N HIS A 85 -5.77 -37.83 15.22
CA HIS A 85 -7.07 -37.89 15.94
C HIS A 85 -7.62 -36.58 16.57
N ILE A 86 -8.95 -36.51 16.79
CA ILE A 86 -9.61 -35.53 17.69
C ILE A 86 -9.16 -35.79 19.13
N SER A 87 -8.87 -34.74 19.90
CA SER A 87 -8.49 -34.88 21.31
C SER A 87 -9.69 -35.24 22.19
N ASP A 88 -9.45 -35.87 23.34
CA ASP A 88 -10.52 -36.18 24.31
C ASP A 88 -11.23 -34.89 24.81
N GLU A 89 -10.48 -33.79 24.95
CA GLU A 89 -11.02 -32.47 25.30
C GLU A 89 -11.96 -31.91 24.22
N ASP A 90 -11.57 -32.01 22.96
CA ASP A 90 -12.41 -31.55 21.84
C ASP A 90 -13.66 -32.42 21.70
N TYR A 91 -13.57 -33.72 21.99
CA TYR A 91 -14.70 -34.64 21.94
C TYR A 91 -15.73 -34.34 23.04
N GLU A 92 -15.28 -34.12 24.29
CA GLU A 92 -16.17 -33.73 25.38
C GLU A 92 -16.80 -32.35 25.15
N ARG A 93 -16.05 -31.41 24.56
CA ARG A 93 -16.58 -30.12 24.12
C ARG A 93 -17.70 -30.28 23.08
N VAL A 94 -17.53 -31.16 22.10
CA VAL A 94 -18.55 -31.42 21.06
C VAL A 94 -19.79 -32.07 21.66
N LYS A 95 -19.66 -33.01 22.61
CA LYS A 95 -20.81 -33.57 23.33
C LYS A 95 -21.61 -32.51 24.08
N PHE A 96 -20.92 -31.65 24.83
CA PHE A 96 -21.56 -30.54 25.53
C PHE A 96 -22.35 -29.64 24.57
N VAL A 97 -21.75 -29.25 23.45
CA VAL A 97 -22.40 -28.41 22.43
C VAL A 97 -23.61 -29.13 21.83
N TRP A 98 -23.47 -30.42 21.52
CA TRP A 98 -24.54 -31.25 20.96
C TRP A 98 -25.78 -31.26 21.86
N ASP A 99 -25.57 -31.52 23.16
CA ASP A 99 -26.66 -31.56 24.14
C ASP A 99 -27.22 -30.15 24.42
N HIS A 100 -26.33 -29.16 24.59
CA HIS A 100 -26.70 -27.78 24.92
C HIS A 100 -27.60 -27.13 23.84
N TYR A 101 -27.26 -27.35 22.57
CA TYR A 101 -28.04 -26.84 21.44
C TYR A 101 -29.11 -27.84 20.96
N CYS A 102 -29.31 -28.95 21.69
CA CYS A 102 -30.31 -29.98 21.39
C CYS A 102 -30.23 -30.49 19.94
N MET A 103 -29.01 -30.69 19.45
CA MET A 103 -28.74 -31.14 18.09
C MET A 103 -29.26 -32.57 17.91
N LYS A 104 -29.94 -32.84 16.80
CA LYS A 104 -30.51 -34.18 16.52
C LYS A 104 -29.70 -34.93 15.48
N THR A 105 -28.94 -34.19 14.68
CA THR A 105 -28.20 -34.72 13.54
C THR A 105 -26.82 -34.07 13.46
N LEU A 106 -25.88 -34.77 12.82
CA LEU A 106 -24.55 -34.22 12.52
C LEU A 106 -24.63 -32.97 11.63
N LYS A 107 -25.68 -32.85 10.83
CA LYS A 107 -26.00 -31.65 10.05
C LYS A 107 -26.24 -30.43 10.94
N ASP A 108 -26.90 -30.59 12.08
CA ASP A 108 -27.14 -29.49 13.03
C ASP A 108 -25.82 -29.01 13.65
N LEU A 109 -24.92 -29.94 13.99
CA LEU A 109 -23.57 -29.65 14.46
C LEU A 109 -22.74 -28.93 13.38
N LEU A 110 -22.83 -29.37 12.13
CA LEU A 110 -22.13 -28.76 11.00
C LEU A 110 -22.63 -27.34 10.72
N ILE A 111 -23.95 -27.10 10.79
CA ILE A 111 -24.52 -25.77 10.64
C ILE A 111 -24.02 -24.85 11.75
N TRP A 112 -24.02 -25.31 13.01
CA TRP A 112 -23.49 -24.55 14.13
C TRP A 112 -22.00 -24.24 13.95
N TYR A 113 -21.19 -25.24 13.60
CA TYR A 113 -19.76 -25.10 13.36
C TYR A 113 -19.46 -24.10 12.25
N ASN A 114 -20.09 -24.24 11.09
CA ASN A 114 -19.91 -23.30 9.98
C ASN A 114 -20.38 -21.89 10.34
N ASN A 115 -21.45 -21.75 11.13
CA ASN A 115 -21.91 -20.45 11.61
C ASN A 115 -20.94 -19.80 12.61
N LEU A 116 -20.17 -20.60 13.36
CA LEU A 116 -19.09 -20.08 14.21
C LEU A 116 -17.96 -19.42 13.41
N ASP A 117 -17.73 -19.84 12.16
CA ASP A 117 -16.74 -19.21 11.27
C ASP A 117 -17.35 -18.08 10.43
N VAL A 118 -18.53 -18.33 9.84
CA VAL A 118 -19.21 -17.37 8.95
C VAL A 118 -19.72 -16.15 9.73
N GLY A 119 -20.25 -16.33 10.93
CA GLY A 119 -20.77 -15.23 11.76
C GLY A 119 -19.70 -14.16 12.04
N PRO A 120 -18.55 -14.52 12.64
CA PRO A 120 -17.42 -13.62 12.83
C PRO A 120 -16.90 -13.02 11.52
N PHE A 121 -16.84 -13.81 10.44
CA PHE A 121 -16.41 -13.30 9.13
C PHE A 121 -17.34 -12.20 8.58
N ILE A 122 -18.65 -12.38 8.66
CA ILE A 122 -19.63 -11.35 8.26
C ILE A 122 -19.53 -10.12 9.15
N LYS A 123 -19.37 -10.29 10.47
CA LYS A 123 -19.12 -9.18 11.40
C LYS A 123 -17.85 -8.41 11.03
N ALA A 124 -16.77 -9.10 10.67
CA ALA A 124 -15.52 -8.49 10.21
C ALA A 124 -15.73 -7.69 8.92
N ILE A 125 -16.43 -8.24 7.93
CA ILE A 125 -16.80 -7.53 6.69
C ILE A 125 -17.63 -6.28 6.98
N GLN A 126 -18.62 -6.37 7.87
CA GLN A 126 -19.46 -5.22 8.25
C GLN A 126 -18.63 -4.12 8.90
N LYS A 127 -17.74 -4.47 9.84
CA LYS A 127 -16.82 -3.51 10.49
C LYS A 127 -15.84 -2.89 9.49
N GLN A 128 -15.31 -3.68 8.57
CA GLN A 128 -14.43 -3.19 7.52
C GLN A 128 -15.16 -2.24 6.56
N ARG A 129 -16.40 -2.55 6.19
CA ARG A 129 -17.25 -1.66 5.38
C ARG A 129 -17.58 -0.36 6.11
N GLU A 130 -17.90 -0.42 7.41
CA GLU A 130 -18.12 0.77 8.25
C GLU A 130 -16.88 1.67 8.29
N LEU A 131 -15.68 1.09 8.34
CA LEU A 131 -14.43 1.85 8.28
C LEU A 131 -14.30 2.60 6.95
N PHE A 132 -14.38 1.91 5.82
CA PHE A 132 -14.14 2.52 4.50
C PHE A 132 -15.23 3.51 4.08
N LYS A 133 -16.45 3.36 4.59
CA LYS A 133 -17.50 4.37 4.45
C LYS A 133 -17.09 5.74 5.01
N ARG A 134 -16.22 5.81 6.02
CA ARG A 134 -15.69 7.09 6.56
C ARG A 134 -14.87 7.86 5.52
N PHE A 135 -14.30 7.16 4.55
CA PHE A 135 -13.56 7.74 3.43
C PHE A 135 -14.42 7.85 2.16
N ASP A 136 -15.74 7.71 2.28
CA ASP A 136 -16.69 7.70 1.16
C ASP A 136 -16.34 6.63 0.12
N LEU A 137 -15.93 5.44 0.60
CA LEU A 137 -15.62 4.27 -0.24
C LEU A 137 -16.55 3.11 0.09
N ASP A 138 -17.04 2.42 -0.94
CA ASP A 138 -17.72 1.14 -0.81
C ASP A 138 -16.76 -0.01 -1.10
N MET A 139 -16.52 -0.89 -0.13
CA MET A 139 -15.56 -1.98 -0.25
C MET A 139 -15.82 -2.93 -1.44
N PHE A 140 -17.07 -3.10 -1.89
CA PHE A 140 -17.36 -4.02 -2.99
C PHE A 140 -17.36 -3.34 -4.35
N ALA A 141 -17.72 -2.06 -4.42
CA ALA A 141 -17.70 -1.29 -5.67
C ALA A 141 -16.32 -0.65 -5.92
N ASP A 142 -15.67 -0.14 -4.87
CA ASP A 142 -14.44 0.62 -5.00
C ASP A 142 -13.18 -0.24 -4.95
N GLY A 143 -13.21 -1.40 -4.31
CA GLY A 143 -12.06 -2.29 -4.29
C GLY A 143 -12.21 -3.43 -3.29
N VAL A 144 -12.28 -4.66 -3.79
CA VAL A 144 -12.48 -5.85 -2.94
C VAL A 144 -11.25 -6.17 -2.07
N SER A 145 -10.08 -5.61 -2.41
CA SER A 145 -8.86 -5.79 -1.63
C SER A 145 -8.52 -4.53 -0.84
N HIS A 146 -8.04 -4.75 0.38
CA HIS A 146 -7.56 -3.73 1.27
C HIS A 146 -6.48 -2.80 0.64
N PRO A 147 -5.47 -3.33 -0.08
CA PRO A 147 -4.61 -2.58 -1.00
C PRO A 147 -5.30 -1.58 -1.94
N GLY A 148 -6.43 -1.96 -2.53
CA GLY A 148 -7.11 -1.13 -3.53
C GLY A 148 -7.93 0.01 -2.94
N LEU A 149 -8.53 -0.22 -1.78
CA LEU A 149 -9.24 0.84 -1.07
C LEU A 149 -8.27 1.84 -0.48
N SER A 150 -7.17 1.34 0.07
CA SER A 150 -6.05 2.11 0.60
C SER A 150 -5.47 3.10 -0.41
N GLU A 151 -5.19 2.63 -1.62
CA GLU A 151 -4.75 3.46 -2.75
C GLU A 151 -5.75 4.60 -3.05
N LYS A 152 -7.05 4.30 -3.05
CA LYS A 152 -8.09 5.30 -3.27
C LYS A 152 -8.17 6.34 -2.16
N VAL A 153 -7.99 5.95 -0.90
CA VAL A 153 -7.94 6.89 0.22
C VAL A 153 -6.79 7.88 0.00
N MET A 154 -5.58 7.38 -0.31
CA MET A 154 -4.39 8.21 -0.53
C MET A 154 -4.62 9.29 -1.60
N TYR A 155 -5.20 8.92 -2.76
CA TYR A 155 -5.49 9.89 -3.82
C TYR A 155 -6.63 10.85 -3.47
N LYS A 156 -7.62 10.42 -2.67
CA LYS A 156 -8.69 11.32 -2.18
C LYS A 156 -8.17 12.33 -1.15
N THR A 157 -7.11 12.00 -0.42
CA THR A 157 -6.50 12.87 0.60
C THR A 157 -5.45 13.84 0.06
N GLN A 158 -5.26 13.92 -1.26
CA GLN A 158 -4.41 14.94 -1.86
C GLN A 158 -4.97 16.34 -1.56
N GLU A 159 -4.12 17.23 -1.04
CA GLU A 159 -4.52 18.60 -0.73
C GLU A 159 -4.73 19.40 -2.02
N LEU A 160 -5.96 19.84 -2.25
CA LEU A 160 -6.30 20.72 -3.36
C LEU A 160 -6.23 22.17 -2.92
N ILE A 161 -5.43 22.97 -3.62
CA ILE A 161 -5.41 24.42 -3.44
C ILE A 161 -6.58 25.04 -4.19
N PHE A 162 -7.34 25.89 -3.49
CA PHE A 162 -8.41 26.64 -4.10
C PHE A 162 -7.88 27.93 -4.72
N PRO A 163 -8.33 28.30 -5.93
CA PRO A 163 -7.93 29.56 -6.54
C PRO A 163 -8.34 30.75 -5.68
N THR A 164 -7.49 31.78 -5.63
CA THR A 164 -7.80 33.04 -4.95
C THR A 164 -8.97 33.74 -5.64
N LYS A 165 -9.87 34.31 -4.84
CA LYS A 165 -11.06 35.01 -5.32
C LYS A 165 -10.84 36.52 -5.26
N GLU A 166 -10.26 37.06 -6.32
CA GLU A 166 -10.09 38.50 -6.46
C GLU A 166 -11.21 39.10 -7.30
N ALA A 167 -11.90 40.11 -6.75
CA ALA A 167 -12.97 40.79 -7.46
C ALA A 167 -12.48 41.36 -8.81
N GLY A 168 -13.31 41.20 -9.84
CA GLY A 168 -13.11 41.85 -11.13
C GLY A 168 -13.49 43.33 -11.10
N SER A 169 -13.16 44.05 -12.16
CA SER A 169 -13.62 45.44 -12.35
C SER A 169 -15.12 45.45 -12.67
N PRO A 170 -15.90 46.42 -12.17
CA PRO A 170 -17.32 46.51 -12.50
C PRO A 170 -17.57 46.80 -13.98
N PHE A 171 -18.56 46.13 -14.57
CA PHE A 171 -19.08 46.36 -15.92
C PHE A 171 -20.52 45.84 -16.02
N ASP A 172 -21.27 46.31 -17.01
CA ASP A 172 -22.64 45.85 -17.28
C ASP A 172 -22.64 44.70 -18.30
N PHE A 173 -23.62 43.80 -18.19
CA PHE A 173 -23.68 42.63 -19.06
C PHE A 173 -23.90 43.04 -20.53
N PRO A 174 -23.09 42.56 -21.50
CA PRO A 174 -23.19 42.98 -22.89
C PRO A 174 -24.54 42.65 -23.51
N GLU A 175 -25.27 43.68 -23.97
CA GLU A 175 -26.58 43.54 -24.63
C GLU A 175 -26.53 42.59 -25.83
N LYS A 176 -25.46 42.64 -26.62
CA LYS A 176 -25.24 41.74 -27.76
C LYS A 176 -25.29 40.26 -27.36
N ARG A 177 -24.75 39.90 -26.18
CA ARG A 177 -24.79 38.51 -25.68
C ARG A 177 -26.18 38.16 -25.21
N TYR A 178 -26.85 39.08 -24.50
CA TYR A 178 -28.23 38.92 -24.04
C TYR A 178 -29.18 38.58 -25.21
N LEU A 179 -29.16 39.39 -26.28
CA LEU A 179 -29.95 39.16 -27.49
C LEU A 179 -29.62 37.82 -28.16
N GLY A 180 -28.37 37.37 -28.08
CA GLY A 180 -27.95 36.06 -28.57
C GLY A 180 -28.63 34.90 -27.84
N TYR A 181 -28.86 35.01 -26.53
CA TYR A 181 -29.50 33.96 -25.74
C TYR A 181 -31.00 33.81 -26.04
N ILE A 182 -31.70 34.92 -26.31
CA ILE A 182 -33.11 34.91 -26.74
C ILE A 182 -33.24 34.04 -27.99
N LYS A 183 -32.46 34.37 -29.02
CA LYS A 183 -32.45 33.62 -30.28
C LYS A 183 -32.05 32.15 -30.08
N GLN A 184 -31.06 31.88 -29.24
CA GLN A 184 -30.60 30.51 -28.97
C GLN A 184 -31.68 29.62 -28.33
N ASP A 185 -32.54 30.18 -27.47
CA ASP A 185 -33.61 29.45 -26.82
C ASP A 185 -34.85 29.34 -27.70
N GLU A 186 -35.17 30.36 -28.49
CA GLU A 186 -36.17 30.27 -29.56
C GLU A 186 -35.83 29.15 -30.55
N ASP A 187 -34.60 29.12 -31.09
CA ASP A 187 -34.13 28.11 -32.04
C ASP A 187 -34.14 26.69 -31.45
N ALA A 188 -34.00 26.57 -30.13
CA ALA A 188 -34.00 25.29 -29.42
C ALA A 188 -35.35 24.92 -28.78
N ASN A 189 -36.39 25.73 -29.00
CA ASN A 189 -37.73 25.59 -28.43
C ASN A 189 -37.72 25.47 -26.89
N ARG A 190 -37.03 26.40 -26.21
CA ARG A 190 -36.94 26.51 -24.75
C ARG A 190 -37.57 27.81 -24.27
N GLU A 191 -38.09 27.82 -23.04
CA GLU A 191 -38.64 29.02 -22.41
C GLU A 191 -37.53 30.03 -22.06
N PHE A 192 -37.80 31.32 -22.30
CA PHE A 192 -36.90 32.41 -21.97
C PHE A 192 -37.65 33.43 -21.10
N SER A 193 -37.13 33.69 -19.90
CA SER A 193 -37.69 34.69 -18.97
C SER A 193 -36.62 35.53 -18.28
N MET A 194 -35.36 35.39 -18.69
CA MET A 194 -34.22 36.08 -18.09
C MET A 194 -34.20 37.58 -18.41
N THR A 195 -33.91 38.41 -17.42
CA THR A 195 -33.77 39.87 -17.59
C THR A 195 -32.32 40.34 -17.59
N MET A 196 -32.02 41.45 -18.29
CA MET A 196 -30.69 42.07 -18.21
C MET A 196 -30.36 42.55 -16.80
N GLN A 197 -31.33 43.11 -16.09
CA GLN A 197 -31.16 43.52 -14.69
C GLN A 197 -30.72 42.33 -13.82
N HIS A 198 -31.31 41.15 -14.01
CA HIS A 198 -30.91 39.95 -13.28
C HIS A 198 -29.46 39.55 -13.57
N LEU A 199 -29.00 39.65 -14.82
CA LEU A 199 -27.61 39.38 -15.18
C LEU A 199 -26.63 40.34 -14.50
N ASP A 200 -26.95 41.63 -14.43
CA ASP A 200 -26.12 42.63 -13.75
C ASP A 200 -26.09 42.42 -12.23
N GLU A 201 -27.23 42.06 -11.64
CA GLU A 201 -27.33 41.67 -10.23
C GLU A 201 -26.47 40.43 -9.92
N LEU A 202 -26.49 39.42 -10.80
CA LEU A 202 -25.66 38.23 -10.68
C LEU A 202 -24.17 38.54 -10.84
N LEU A 203 -23.79 39.43 -11.77
CA LEU A 203 -22.40 39.89 -11.94
C LEU A 203 -21.87 40.53 -10.65
N LYS A 204 -22.65 41.45 -10.06
CA LYS A 204 -22.32 42.10 -8.78
C LYS A 204 -22.21 41.08 -7.64
N LYS A 205 -23.19 40.17 -7.54
CA LYS A 205 -23.20 39.11 -6.51
C LYS A 205 -21.99 38.17 -6.63
N GLN A 206 -21.55 37.88 -7.85
CA GLN A 206 -20.36 37.07 -8.13
C GLN A 206 -19.05 37.87 -8.15
N LYS A 207 -19.09 39.18 -7.82
CA LYS A 207 -17.93 40.07 -7.81
C LYS A 207 -17.17 40.08 -9.14
N PHE A 208 -17.89 40.03 -10.26
CA PHE A 208 -17.35 40.08 -11.62
C PHE A 208 -16.33 38.96 -11.92
N MET A 209 -16.53 37.78 -11.33
CA MET A 209 -15.70 36.59 -11.56
C MET A 209 -16.50 35.45 -12.18
N CYS A 210 -15.81 34.63 -12.96
CA CYS A 210 -16.36 33.36 -13.42
C CYS A 210 -16.67 32.45 -12.23
N ASN A 211 -17.89 31.93 -12.16
CA ASN A 211 -18.28 31.02 -11.09
C ASN A 211 -17.54 29.67 -11.08
N TYR A 212 -16.84 29.31 -12.15
CA TYR A 212 -16.18 28.01 -12.29
C TYR A 212 -14.67 28.08 -12.06
N CYS A 213 -13.98 29.00 -12.75
CA CYS A 213 -12.52 29.14 -12.68
C CYS A 213 -12.04 30.39 -11.95
N TYR A 214 -12.97 31.25 -11.49
CA TYR A 214 -12.68 32.49 -10.77
C TYR A 214 -11.83 33.52 -11.53
N CYS A 215 -11.61 33.35 -12.84
CA CYS A 215 -11.01 34.40 -13.66
C CYS A 215 -11.88 35.68 -13.62
N LYS A 216 -11.21 36.83 -13.66
CA LYS A 216 -11.85 38.15 -13.74
C LYS A 216 -12.56 38.26 -15.09
N LEU A 217 -13.82 38.65 -15.05
CA LEU A 217 -14.64 38.81 -16.25
C LEU A 217 -14.55 40.25 -16.77
N ASN A 218 -14.83 40.38 -18.06
CA ASN A 218 -15.06 41.64 -18.75
C ASN A 218 -16.16 41.41 -19.81
N GLU A 219 -16.53 42.46 -20.54
CA GLU A 219 -17.55 42.44 -21.58
C GLU A 219 -17.28 41.37 -22.66
N GLU A 220 -16.01 41.12 -22.98
CA GLU A 220 -15.64 40.14 -23.99
C GLU A 220 -15.70 38.69 -23.49
N THR A 221 -15.47 38.46 -22.20
CA THR A 221 -15.26 37.10 -21.66
C THR A 221 -16.46 36.56 -20.90
N VAL A 222 -17.41 37.41 -20.50
CA VAL A 222 -18.60 37.03 -19.73
C VAL A 222 -19.56 36.15 -20.55
N SER A 223 -20.23 35.23 -19.85
CA SER A 223 -21.32 34.42 -20.39
C SER A 223 -22.35 34.11 -19.30
N ALA A 224 -23.62 34.02 -19.68
CA ALA A 224 -24.66 33.37 -18.89
C ALA A 224 -24.62 31.86 -19.20
N ASP A 225 -24.54 31.02 -18.17
CA ASP A 225 -24.55 29.57 -18.29
C ASP A 225 -25.77 29.01 -17.55
N ARG A 226 -26.44 28.03 -18.17
CA ARG A 226 -27.67 27.43 -17.65
C ARG A 226 -27.38 26.39 -16.59
N ILE A 227 -28.01 26.49 -15.44
CA ILE A 227 -27.86 25.54 -14.33
C ILE A 227 -28.39 24.16 -14.74
N ASP A 228 -29.61 24.12 -15.25
CA ASP A 228 -30.22 22.97 -15.91
C ASP A 228 -30.25 23.21 -17.42
N ASN A 229 -29.53 22.37 -18.17
CA ASN A 229 -29.46 22.44 -19.63
C ASN A 229 -30.75 22.02 -20.33
N LYS A 230 -31.70 21.42 -19.61
CA LYS A 230 -33.04 21.07 -20.12
C LYS A 230 -33.99 22.27 -20.11
N LYS A 231 -33.73 23.28 -19.27
CA LYS A 231 -34.49 24.53 -19.21
C LYS A 231 -33.81 25.60 -20.04
N GLY A 232 -34.52 26.67 -20.39
CA GLY A 232 -33.93 27.80 -21.11
C GLY A 232 -33.31 28.82 -20.14
N HIS A 233 -33.04 30.02 -20.64
CA HIS A 233 -32.54 31.12 -19.83
C HIS A 233 -33.70 31.78 -19.09
N GLU A 234 -33.90 31.33 -17.85
CA GLU A 234 -34.93 31.80 -16.92
C GLU A 234 -34.26 32.41 -15.68
N ASP A 235 -34.88 33.42 -15.07
CA ASP A 235 -34.41 34.00 -13.80
C ASP A 235 -34.41 32.90 -12.70
N GLY A 236 -33.22 32.53 -12.23
CA GLY A 236 -33.02 31.40 -11.31
C GLY A 236 -32.45 30.11 -11.93
N ASN A 237 -32.38 30.00 -13.26
CA ASN A 237 -31.68 28.91 -13.96
C ASN A 237 -30.30 29.35 -14.50
N ILE A 238 -29.76 30.49 -14.07
CA ILE A 238 -28.55 31.08 -14.67
C ILE A 238 -27.44 31.26 -13.63
N ILE A 239 -26.21 31.08 -14.10
CA ILE A 239 -25.00 31.42 -13.37
C ILE A 239 -24.01 32.13 -14.29
N ILE A 240 -23.29 33.12 -13.77
CA ILE A 240 -22.33 33.87 -14.59
C ILE A 240 -21.01 33.09 -14.68
N SER A 241 -20.51 32.93 -15.89
CA SER A 241 -19.28 32.20 -16.21
C SER A 241 -18.44 32.94 -17.24
N CYS A 242 -17.22 32.48 -17.49
CA CYS A 242 -16.51 32.88 -18.70
C CYS A 242 -16.93 32.00 -19.88
N VAL A 243 -16.86 32.52 -21.10
CA VAL A 243 -17.19 31.80 -22.34
C VAL A 243 -16.50 30.44 -22.41
N ASN A 244 -15.21 30.38 -22.08
CA ASN A 244 -14.42 29.14 -22.12
C ASN A 244 -14.99 28.07 -21.17
N CYS A 245 -15.45 28.47 -19.98
CA CYS A 245 -16.04 27.54 -19.02
C CYS A 245 -17.43 27.07 -19.46
N ASN A 246 -18.28 27.98 -19.96
CA ASN A 246 -19.61 27.63 -20.47
C ASN A 246 -19.51 26.57 -21.58
N VAL A 247 -18.67 26.84 -22.59
CA VAL A 247 -18.42 25.93 -23.72
C VAL A 247 -17.85 24.59 -23.24
N ALA A 248 -16.90 24.60 -22.31
CA ALA A 248 -16.26 23.38 -21.81
C ALA A 248 -17.17 22.55 -20.89
N ARG A 249 -18.16 23.15 -20.22
CA ARG A 249 -19.07 22.44 -19.31
C ARG A 249 -20.02 21.53 -20.07
N LYS A 250 -20.51 21.95 -21.23
CA LYS A 250 -21.54 21.22 -21.99
C LYS A 250 -22.74 20.91 -21.08
N ASP A 251 -23.12 19.64 -20.99
CA ASP A 251 -24.20 19.12 -20.15
C ASP A 251 -23.76 18.68 -18.75
N MET A 252 -22.46 18.83 -18.42
CA MET A 252 -21.91 18.39 -17.14
C MET A 252 -22.54 19.15 -15.96
N ASN A 253 -22.86 18.41 -14.90
CA ASN A 253 -23.37 18.98 -13.67
C ASN A 253 -22.40 20.04 -13.10
N ILE A 254 -22.95 21.15 -12.58
CA ILE A 254 -22.17 22.27 -12.02
C ILE A 254 -21.15 21.82 -10.98
N LYS A 255 -21.54 20.93 -10.04
CA LYS A 255 -20.64 20.47 -8.98
C LYS A 255 -19.47 19.67 -9.58
N ALA A 256 -19.77 18.77 -10.52
CA ALA A 256 -18.76 17.98 -11.21
C ALA A 256 -17.81 18.87 -12.04
N PHE A 257 -18.33 19.89 -12.73
CA PHE A 257 -17.51 20.79 -13.52
C PHE A 257 -16.65 21.73 -12.66
N ARG A 258 -17.16 22.24 -11.53
CA ARG A 258 -16.36 22.98 -10.55
C ARG A 258 -15.22 22.12 -10.01
N TYR A 259 -15.51 20.86 -9.68
CA TYR A 259 -14.48 19.92 -9.25
C TYR A 259 -13.44 19.66 -10.35
N LYS A 260 -13.87 19.46 -11.61
CA LYS A 260 -12.97 19.35 -12.76
C LYS A 260 -12.07 20.59 -12.90
N LYS A 261 -12.61 21.80 -12.76
CA LYS A 261 -11.84 23.04 -12.81
C LYS A 261 -10.85 23.18 -11.65
N LEU A 262 -11.22 22.70 -10.47
CA LEU A 262 -10.31 22.62 -9.33
C LEU A 262 -9.15 21.65 -9.58
N LEU A 263 -9.41 20.49 -10.19
CA LEU A 263 -8.36 19.56 -10.59
C LEU A 263 -7.46 20.14 -11.69
N GLU A 264 -8.03 20.83 -12.68
CA GLU A 264 -7.25 21.53 -13.72
C GLU A 264 -6.34 22.62 -13.12
N PHE A 265 -6.82 23.35 -12.11
CA PHE A 265 -6.02 24.36 -11.40
C PHE A 265 -4.85 23.74 -10.62
N ASN A 266 -5.04 22.53 -10.09
CA ASN A 266 -4.01 21.78 -9.36
C ASN A 266 -3.21 20.83 -10.27
N ALA A 267 -3.33 20.91 -11.59
CA ALA A 267 -2.78 19.91 -12.50
C ALA A 267 -1.24 19.80 -12.47
N ASP A 268 -0.54 20.81 -11.97
CA ASP A 268 0.90 20.76 -11.70
C ASP A 268 1.25 20.01 -10.40
N ARG A 269 0.34 20.00 -9.42
CA ARG A 269 0.49 19.42 -8.07
C ARG A 269 0.00 17.99 -7.95
N LEU A 270 -0.89 17.57 -8.86
CA LEU A 270 -1.47 16.24 -8.84
C LEU A 270 -0.54 15.21 -9.48
N VAL A 271 -0.69 13.96 -9.05
CA VAL A 271 0.03 12.82 -9.64
C VAL A 271 -0.83 12.22 -10.74
N TYR A 272 -0.31 12.21 -11.96
CA TYR A 272 -0.97 11.61 -13.12
C TYR A 272 -0.31 10.30 -13.53
N SER A 273 -1.12 9.35 -13.98
CA SER A 273 -0.58 8.19 -14.69
C SER A 273 0.02 8.64 -16.03
N ILE A 274 1.13 8.02 -16.43
CA ILE A 274 1.79 8.29 -17.70
C ILE A 274 0.83 7.93 -18.83
N ASP A 275 0.55 8.89 -19.70
CA ASP A 275 -0.35 8.72 -20.83
C ASP A 275 0.31 7.92 -21.98
N ASN A 276 -0.47 7.61 -23.01
CA ASN A 276 0.04 6.83 -24.15
C ASN A 276 1.04 7.63 -25.00
N GLU A 277 0.93 8.96 -25.02
CA GLU A 277 1.84 9.82 -25.78
C GLU A 277 3.25 9.73 -25.19
N GLU A 278 3.35 9.71 -23.86
CA GLU A 278 4.61 9.59 -23.12
C GLU A 278 4.95 8.13 -22.74
N SER A 279 4.46 7.14 -23.50
CA SER A 279 4.64 5.71 -23.18
C SER A 279 6.11 5.25 -23.07
N GLU A 280 7.03 6.00 -23.68
CA GLU A 280 8.47 5.75 -23.57
C GLU A 280 9.01 6.04 -22.16
N ILE A 281 8.48 7.08 -21.49
CA ILE A 281 8.78 7.39 -20.08
C ILE A 281 8.46 6.16 -19.21
N TYR A 282 7.28 5.56 -19.42
CA TYR A 282 6.88 4.35 -18.69
C TYR A 282 7.86 3.19 -18.91
N ARG A 283 8.31 2.96 -20.15
CA ARG A 283 9.27 1.88 -20.46
C ARG A 283 10.61 2.13 -19.78
N LYS A 284 11.13 3.36 -19.82
CA LYS A 284 12.37 3.76 -19.14
C LYS A 284 12.26 3.56 -17.64
N MET A 285 11.17 4.04 -17.04
CA MET A 285 10.88 3.88 -15.62
C MET A 285 10.81 2.40 -15.21
N LYS A 286 10.06 1.59 -15.95
CA LYS A 286 9.95 0.15 -15.69
C LYS A 286 11.28 -0.60 -15.81
N ALA A 287 12.16 -0.18 -16.71
CA ALA A 287 13.49 -0.78 -16.85
C ALA A 287 14.41 -0.46 -15.66
N ASN A 288 14.19 0.68 -15.01
CA ASN A 288 15.01 1.23 -13.92
C ASN A 288 14.42 1.03 -12.52
N ILE A 289 13.20 0.48 -12.39
CA ILE A 289 12.63 0.19 -11.08
C ILE A 289 13.50 -0.84 -10.33
N ALA A 290 13.87 -0.50 -9.10
CA ALA A 290 14.62 -1.34 -8.18
C ALA A 290 13.97 -1.22 -6.80
N GLY A 291 13.79 -2.34 -6.11
CA GLY A 291 13.22 -2.35 -4.76
C GLY A 291 14.21 -1.89 -3.70
N GLY A 292 13.83 -2.00 -2.42
CA GLY A 292 14.74 -1.77 -1.30
C GLY A 292 15.99 -2.65 -1.38
N PRO A 293 17.17 -2.12 -1.05
CA PRO A 293 18.40 -2.90 -1.05
C PRO A 293 18.38 -3.90 0.10
N SER A 294 18.59 -5.18 -0.21
CA SER A 294 18.73 -6.27 0.75
C SER A 294 20.09 -6.91 0.52
N ILE A 295 21.06 -6.57 1.37
CA ILE A 295 22.49 -6.80 1.13
C ILE A 295 23.14 -7.32 2.42
N ILE A 296 23.84 -8.45 2.27
CA ILE A 296 24.69 -9.02 3.32
C ILE A 296 26.12 -8.48 3.10
N PHE A 297 26.65 -7.77 4.08
CA PHE A 297 28.01 -7.22 4.08
C PHE A 297 28.98 -8.16 4.77
N ASN A 298 28.61 -8.67 5.95
CA ASN A 298 29.39 -9.61 6.74
C ASN A 298 28.49 -10.75 7.24
N ARG A 299 29.03 -11.97 7.27
CA ARG A 299 28.22 -13.19 7.46
C ARG A 299 28.06 -13.62 8.91
N PHE A 300 28.88 -13.09 9.80
CA PHE A 300 28.94 -13.53 11.18
C PHE A 300 29.58 -12.46 12.06
N ALA A 301 28.88 -12.09 13.12
CA ALA A 301 29.42 -11.33 14.24
C ALA A 301 28.87 -11.92 15.53
N LYS A 302 29.79 -12.22 16.47
CA LYS A 302 29.45 -12.71 17.80
C LYS A 302 30.20 -11.93 18.86
N ARG A 303 29.44 -11.49 19.87
CA ARG A 303 29.94 -10.74 21.01
C ARG A 303 31.06 -11.51 21.71
N ASN A 304 32.14 -10.79 22.01
CA ASN A 304 33.37 -11.28 22.64
C ASN A 304 34.14 -12.37 21.89
N GLU A 305 33.80 -12.66 20.62
CA GLU A 305 34.45 -13.72 19.84
C GLU A 305 34.92 -13.24 18.46
N THR A 306 34.08 -12.52 17.72
CA THR A 306 34.44 -12.06 16.38
C THR A 306 35.27 -10.79 16.44
N LEU A 307 36.36 -10.72 15.66
CA LEU A 307 37.07 -9.47 15.41
C LEU A 307 36.37 -8.69 14.29
N ILE A 308 36.07 -7.42 14.53
CA ILE A 308 35.54 -6.50 13.53
C ILE A 308 36.67 -5.76 12.80
N ARG A 309 36.33 -4.78 11.95
CA ARG A 309 37.29 -3.93 11.23
C ARG A 309 38.37 -3.40 12.19
N GLY A 310 39.62 -3.35 11.71
CA GLY A 310 40.75 -2.89 12.53
C GLY A 310 41.20 -3.87 13.61
N GLY A 311 40.66 -5.10 13.64
CA GLY A 311 41.08 -6.15 14.57
C GLY A 311 40.54 -5.96 15.99
N LYS A 312 39.55 -5.08 16.19
CA LYS A 312 38.90 -4.87 17.50
C LYS A 312 37.87 -5.97 17.77
N LEU A 313 37.68 -6.33 19.03
CA LEU A 313 36.72 -7.38 19.40
C LEU A 313 35.28 -6.84 19.33
N CYS A 314 34.37 -7.56 18.69
CA CYS A 314 32.94 -7.27 18.71
C CYS A 314 32.43 -7.32 20.15
N LYS A 315 31.88 -6.23 20.66
CA LYS A 315 31.26 -6.15 21.99
C LYS A 315 29.76 -6.07 21.94
N LYS A 316 29.18 -5.54 20.87
CA LYS A 316 27.73 -5.38 20.75
C LYS A 316 27.30 -5.44 19.29
N VAL A 317 26.13 -6.03 19.04
CA VAL A 317 25.45 -5.97 17.73
C VAL A 317 24.13 -5.26 17.94
N ILE A 318 23.88 -4.23 17.12
CA ILE A 318 22.68 -3.40 17.19
C ILE A 318 21.95 -3.48 15.85
N GLY A 319 20.66 -3.82 15.89
CA GLY A 319 19.77 -3.69 14.75
C GLY A 319 19.10 -2.32 14.76
N TYR A 320 19.11 -1.63 13.62
CA TYR A 320 18.40 -0.38 13.38
C TYR A 320 17.24 -0.62 12.42
N ASP A 321 16.08 -0.05 12.68
CA ASP A 321 14.91 -0.16 11.81
C ASP A 321 14.23 1.20 11.61
N ALA A 322 13.95 1.56 10.35
CA ALA A 322 13.31 2.81 10.01
C ALA A 322 11.80 2.72 10.24
N ASN A 323 11.29 3.57 11.14
CA ASN A 323 9.87 3.66 11.42
C ASN A 323 9.02 4.10 10.21
N ALA A 324 8.49 3.14 9.45
CA ALA A 324 7.69 3.36 8.24
C ALA A 324 8.40 4.16 7.14
N LEU A 325 9.58 3.71 6.74
CA LEU A 325 10.46 4.35 5.73
C LEU A 325 9.72 4.85 4.49
N TYR A 326 8.91 4.01 3.84
CA TYR A 326 8.25 4.38 2.60
C TYR A 326 7.11 5.39 2.79
N LEU A 327 6.44 5.38 3.94
CA LEU A 327 5.43 6.39 4.26
C LEU A 327 6.08 7.77 4.43
N TRP A 328 7.25 7.81 5.06
CA TRP A 328 8.04 9.04 5.15
C TRP A 328 8.48 9.52 3.76
N CYS A 329 8.99 8.61 2.92
CA CYS A 329 9.36 8.95 1.54
C CYS A 329 8.17 9.53 0.74
N LEU A 330 6.96 9.01 0.96
CA LEU A 330 5.74 9.50 0.31
C LEU A 330 5.39 10.96 0.68
N GLY A 331 5.78 11.41 1.88
CA GLY A 331 5.60 12.78 2.34
C GLY A 331 6.60 13.78 1.76
N ASP A 332 7.63 13.31 1.05
CA ASP A 332 8.63 14.16 0.40
C ASP A 332 8.13 14.70 -0.95
N PHE A 333 8.97 15.49 -1.63
CA PHE A 333 8.71 15.94 -2.98
C PHE A 333 8.55 14.75 -3.91
N MET A 334 7.39 14.67 -4.56
CA MET A 334 7.01 13.65 -5.52
C MET A 334 6.99 14.22 -6.95
N PRO A 335 7.19 13.39 -7.98
CA PRO A 335 7.06 13.79 -9.38
C PRO A 335 5.58 14.02 -9.75
N CYS A 336 5.15 15.27 -9.67
CA CYS A 336 3.80 15.71 -9.99
C CYS A 336 3.69 16.32 -11.39
N GLY A 337 2.46 16.55 -11.83
CA GLY A 337 2.14 17.07 -13.14
C GLY A 337 2.26 16.05 -14.26
N ARG A 338 2.06 16.52 -15.50
CA ARG A 338 2.30 15.71 -16.68
C ARG A 338 3.82 15.61 -16.91
N LEU A 339 4.34 14.39 -16.86
CA LEU A 339 5.74 14.12 -17.15
C LEU A 339 6.04 14.36 -18.63
N THR A 340 7.22 14.91 -18.91
CA THR A 340 7.71 15.14 -20.28
C THR A 340 9.19 14.80 -20.36
N THR A 341 9.65 14.32 -21.51
CA THR A 341 11.08 14.10 -21.74
C THR A 341 11.68 15.32 -22.43
N ILE A 342 12.82 15.79 -21.93
CA ILE A 342 13.63 16.82 -22.57
C ILE A 342 15.05 16.30 -22.80
N GLU A 343 15.73 16.86 -23.80
CA GLU A 343 17.14 16.63 -24.01
C GLU A 343 17.96 17.34 -22.92
N PRO A 344 19.00 16.70 -22.36
CA PRO A 344 19.89 17.35 -21.39
C PRO A 344 20.66 18.50 -22.05
N TYR A 345 20.77 19.62 -21.36
CA TYR A 345 21.55 20.79 -21.77
C TYR A 345 22.76 20.99 -20.84
N ASP A 346 23.73 21.79 -21.25
CA ASP A 346 25.04 21.88 -20.58
C ASP A 346 24.95 22.21 -19.08
N SER A 347 24.08 23.14 -18.68
CA SER A 347 23.89 23.55 -17.28
C SER A 347 22.86 22.71 -16.50
N ILE A 348 22.41 21.56 -17.03
CA ILE A 348 21.34 20.79 -16.39
C ILE A 348 21.72 20.30 -14.99
N ILE A 349 22.99 19.98 -14.77
CA ILE A 349 23.48 19.52 -13.46
C ILE A 349 23.45 20.66 -12.44
N ASP A 350 23.89 21.87 -12.83
CA ASP A 350 23.84 23.07 -11.99
C ASP A 350 22.38 23.42 -11.66
N ASP A 351 21.48 23.31 -12.64
CA ASP A 351 20.07 23.59 -12.46
C ASP A 351 19.35 22.54 -11.58
N ILE A 352 19.81 21.28 -11.59
CA ILE A 352 19.36 20.25 -10.63
C ILE A 352 19.86 20.59 -9.22
N GLN A 353 21.14 20.96 -9.07
CA GLN A 353 21.71 21.29 -7.76
C GLN A 353 21.07 22.55 -7.16
N ALA A 354 20.72 23.53 -8.00
CA ALA A 354 20.05 24.77 -7.62
C ALA A 354 18.51 24.67 -7.53
N ASP A 355 17.94 23.45 -7.62
CA ASP A 355 16.50 23.19 -7.54
C ASP A 355 15.64 23.94 -8.57
N LYS A 356 16.23 24.32 -9.72
CA LYS A 356 15.52 24.95 -10.84
C LYS A 356 14.81 23.94 -11.73
N ILE A 357 15.25 22.69 -11.72
CA ILE A 357 14.63 21.59 -12.46
C ILE A 357 14.52 20.33 -11.59
N PHE A 358 13.42 19.59 -11.77
CA PHE A 358 13.08 18.45 -10.93
C PHE A 358 12.57 17.28 -11.78
N GLY A 359 12.89 16.06 -11.36
CA GLY A 359 12.47 14.85 -12.06
C GLY A 359 13.54 13.78 -12.04
N PHE A 360 13.86 13.20 -13.20
CA PHE A 360 14.78 12.07 -13.30
C PHE A 360 15.79 12.27 -14.43
N LEU A 361 17.07 12.12 -14.13
CA LEU A 361 18.15 12.16 -15.11
C LEU A 361 18.58 10.75 -15.51
N GLU A 362 18.56 10.45 -16.80
CA GLU A 362 19.17 9.25 -17.36
C GLU A 362 20.64 9.53 -17.67
N CYS A 363 21.55 8.85 -16.98
CA CYS A 363 22.98 9.12 -17.08
C CYS A 363 23.86 7.89 -16.86
N ASP A 364 25.13 8.02 -17.24
CA ASP A 364 26.21 7.20 -16.74
C ASP A 364 26.85 7.94 -15.55
N ILE A 365 27.03 7.25 -14.43
CA ILE A 365 27.62 7.80 -13.20
C ILE A 365 28.66 6.84 -12.65
N GLU A 366 29.73 7.37 -12.07
CA GLU A 366 30.80 6.56 -11.46
C GLU A 366 31.37 7.18 -10.19
N THR A 367 31.82 6.30 -9.29
CA THR A 367 32.63 6.63 -8.12
C THR A 367 34.09 6.72 -8.55
N LEU A 368 34.73 7.86 -8.30
CA LEU A 368 36.14 8.09 -8.60
C LEU A 368 37.05 7.10 -7.85
N GLU A 369 38.20 6.75 -8.45
CA GLU A 369 39.10 5.71 -7.92
C GLU A 369 39.51 5.97 -6.47
N HIS A 370 39.87 7.21 -6.14
CA HIS A 370 40.29 7.59 -4.78
C HIS A 370 39.16 7.52 -3.74
N LEU A 371 37.90 7.42 -4.16
CA LEU A 371 36.74 7.27 -3.27
C LEU A 371 36.29 5.82 -3.14
N LYS A 372 36.80 4.88 -3.95
CA LYS A 372 36.34 3.48 -3.90
C LYS A 372 36.64 2.82 -2.56
N GLU A 373 37.79 3.09 -1.96
CA GLU A 373 38.12 2.62 -0.62
C GLU A 373 37.17 3.21 0.43
N TYR A 374 36.81 4.49 0.30
CA TYR A 374 35.83 5.12 1.19
C TYR A 374 34.43 4.48 1.06
N PHE A 375 34.01 4.12 -0.16
CA PHE A 375 32.70 3.50 -0.41
C PHE A 375 32.71 1.95 -0.35
N SER A 376 33.78 1.32 0.13
CA SER A 376 33.98 -0.12 -0.06
C SER A 376 33.04 -1.01 0.74
N GLU A 377 32.58 -0.58 1.91
CA GLU A 377 31.61 -1.35 2.70
C GLU A 377 30.20 -1.25 2.11
N MET A 378 29.74 -0.05 1.74
CA MET A 378 28.42 0.18 1.16
C MET A 378 28.49 0.98 -0.14
N THR A 379 28.81 0.30 -1.23
CA THR A 379 28.87 0.94 -2.55
C THR A 379 27.56 1.67 -2.89
N PRO A 380 27.60 2.95 -3.28
CA PRO A 380 26.44 3.83 -3.20
C PRO A 380 25.46 3.72 -4.37
N ILE A 381 25.90 3.23 -5.53
CA ILE A 381 25.06 3.18 -6.75
C ILE A 381 24.34 1.83 -6.81
N PHE A 382 23.06 1.83 -6.45
CA PHE A 382 22.23 0.63 -6.53
C PHE A 382 21.71 0.41 -7.95
N LYS A 383 21.90 -0.80 -8.49
CA LYS A 383 21.37 -1.15 -9.81
C LYS A 383 20.97 -2.62 -9.90
N ASN A 384 19.97 -2.88 -10.73
CA ASN A 384 19.62 -4.23 -11.12
C ASN A 384 20.51 -4.69 -12.28
N THR A 385 21.23 -5.79 -12.09
CA THR A 385 22.01 -6.43 -13.15
C THR A 385 21.78 -7.94 -13.16
N GLU A 386 22.07 -8.59 -14.28
CA GLU A 386 22.15 -10.06 -14.29
C GLU A 386 23.44 -10.50 -13.61
N ILE A 387 23.30 -11.41 -12.64
CA ILE A 387 24.40 -12.03 -11.94
C ILE A 387 24.44 -13.50 -12.35
N GLU A 388 25.54 -13.88 -12.99
CA GLU A 388 25.89 -15.28 -13.24
C GLU A 388 26.76 -15.78 -12.08
N PRO A 389 26.42 -16.90 -11.42
CA PRO A 389 27.13 -17.38 -10.24
C PRO A 389 28.44 -18.09 -10.63
N THR A 390 29.35 -17.38 -11.28
CA THR A 390 30.70 -17.83 -11.63
C THR A 390 31.65 -17.61 -10.46
N GLU A 391 32.77 -18.36 -10.43
CA GLU A 391 33.80 -18.21 -9.39
C GLU A 391 34.32 -16.77 -9.28
N GLU A 392 34.46 -16.07 -10.40
CA GLU A 392 34.88 -14.66 -10.47
C GLU A 392 33.89 -13.71 -9.81
N ILE A 393 32.57 -13.94 -9.98
CA ILE A 393 31.54 -12.99 -9.56
C ILE A 393 31.13 -13.20 -8.09
N ILE A 394 30.90 -14.45 -7.67
CA ILE A 394 30.43 -14.74 -6.30
C ILE A 394 31.58 -15.15 -5.36
N GLY A 395 32.79 -15.27 -5.88
CA GLY A 395 33.96 -15.73 -5.17
C GLY A 395 33.99 -17.25 -5.02
N LYS A 396 35.20 -17.79 -4.87
CA LYS A 396 35.48 -19.23 -4.77
C LYS A 396 34.64 -19.96 -3.74
N HIS A 397 34.60 -19.44 -2.51
CA HIS A 397 33.82 -20.07 -1.43
C HIS A 397 32.33 -20.21 -1.79
N MET A 398 31.70 -19.18 -2.36
CA MET A 398 30.29 -19.26 -2.73
C MET A 398 30.07 -20.10 -3.97
N PHE A 399 31.01 -20.11 -4.89
CA PHE A 399 30.98 -21.00 -6.03
C PHE A 399 31.01 -22.46 -5.56
N ASP A 400 31.96 -22.84 -4.72
CA ASP A 400 32.06 -24.19 -4.16
C ASP A 400 30.80 -24.58 -3.36
N TYR A 401 30.29 -23.65 -2.54
CA TYR A 401 29.01 -23.84 -1.84
C TYR A 401 27.85 -24.03 -2.82
N ASN A 402 27.78 -23.22 -3.89
CA ASN A 402 26.72 -23.34 -4.89
C ASN A 402 26.77 -24.69 -5.62
N GLN A 403 27.98 -25.18 -5.93
CA GLN A 403 28.20 -26.48 -6.55
C GLN A 403 27.79 -27.64 -5.63
N SER A 404 27.96 -27.51 -4.30
CA SER A 404 27.62 -28.55 -3.33
C SER A 404 26.11 -28.73 -3.08
N ARG A 405 25.27 -27.74 -3.45
CA ARG A 405 23.79 -27.76 -3.25
C ARG A 405 23.06 -28.79 -4.12
N GLY A 406 23.76 -29.44 -5.05
CA GLY A 406 23.20 -30.39 -6.01
C GLY A 406 22.47 -29.69 -7.17
N LYS A 407 22.46 -30.34 -8.35
CA LYS A 407 22.01 -29.73 -9.63
C LYS A 407 20.62 -29.08 -9.62
N LYS A 408 19.71 -29.52 -8.74
CA LYS A 408 18.35 -28.97 -8.63
C LYS A 408 18.27 -27.67 -7.82
N ASN A 409 19.16 -27.47 -6.84
CA ASN A 409 19.12 -26.35 -5.90
C ASN A 409 20.27 -25.34 -6.11
N MET A 410 21.11 -25.58 -7.11
CA MET A 410 22.16 -24.67 -7.55
C MET A 410 21.54 -23.35 -8.01
N ALA A 411 22.03 -22.23 -7.48
CA ALA A 411 21.70 -20.90 -7.94
C ALA A 411 22.07 -20.77 -9.43
N LYS A 412 21.19 -20.13 -10.19
CA LYS A 412 21.33 -19.90 -11.63
C LYS A 412 21.44 -18.40 -11.90
N LYS A 413 21.79 -18.07 -13.15
CA LYS A 413 21.71 -16.72 -13.68
C LYS A 413 20.38 -16.08 -13.28
N SER A 414 20.45 -14.93 -12.61
CA SER A 414 19.26 -14.20 -12.17
C SER A 414 19.54 -12.71 -12.07
N ARG A 415 18.50 -11.91 -12.27
CA ARG A 415 18.57 -10.46 -12.06
C ARG A 415 18.56 -10.17 -10.55
N LYS A 416 19.55 -9.41 -10.08
CA LYS A 416 19.74 -9.05 -8.68
C LYS A 416 19.99 -7.56 -8.57
N LEU A 417 19.50 -6.98 -7.47
CA LEU A 417 19.89 -5.65 -7.04
C LEU A 417 21.24 -5.76 -6.35
N ILE A 418 22.19 -4.94 -6.76
CA ILE A 418 23.53 -4.86 -6.17
C ILE A 418 23.88 -3.41 -5.88
N GLY A 419 24.78 -3.20 -4.92
CA GLY A 419 25.57 -1.97 -4.86
C GLY A 419 26.69 -2.00 -5.90
N SER A 420 27.05 -0.83 -6.43
CA SER A 420 28.06 -0.70 -7.48
C SER A 420 28.82 0.62 -7.36
N TYR A 421 30.01 0.69 -7.94
CA TYR A 421 30.76 1.92 -8.14
C TYR A 421 30.39 2.66 -9.42
N PHE A 422 29.51 2.10 -10.26
CA PHE A 422 29.11 2.74 -11.49
C PHE A 422 27.71 2.34 -11.92
N GLY A 423 27.02 3.24 -12.61
CA GLY A 423 25.76 3.01 -13.30
C GLY A 423 25.91 3.40 -14.77
N LYS A 424 25.33 2.60 -15.68
CA LYS A 424 25.28 2.91 -17.11
C LYS A 424 23.83 3.01 -17.54
N LYS A 425 23.47 4.13 -18.19
CA LYS A 425 22.09 4.48 -18.55
C LYS A 425 21.10 4.24 -17.40
N ILE A 426 21.48 4.64 -16.19
CA ILE A 426 20.63 4.54 -15.02
C ILE A 426 19.77 5.79 -14.92
N LEU A 427 18.51 5.61 -14.53
CA LEU A 427 17.58 6.70 -14.30
C LEU A 427 17.59 7.09 -12.81
N ILE A 428 18.12 8.27 -12.50
CA ILE A 428 18.33 8.73 -11.13
C ILE A 428 17.41 9.91 -10.82
N TYR A 429 16.67 9.81 -9.72
CA TYR A 429 15.80 10.83 -9.17
C TYR A 429 16.62 11.99 -8.61
N THR A 430 16.19 13.23 -8.86
CA THR A 430 17.01 14.41 -8.56
C THR A 430 17.49 14.51 -7.10
N PRO A 431 16.71 14.18 -6.05
CA PRO A 431 17.21 14.15 -4.67
C PRO A 431 18.37 13.17 -4.44
N LEU A 432 18.28 11.93 -4.95
CA LEU A 432 19.35 10.94 -4.84
C LEU A 432 20.58 11.38 -5.64
N LEU A 433 20.37 11.96 -6.83
CA LEU A 433 21.46 12.46 -7.65
C LEU A 433 22.24 13.60 -6.96
N LYS A 434 21.54 14.53 -6.31
CA LYS A 434 22.18 15.62 -5.55
C LYS A 434 23.10 15.06 -4.48
N TRP A 435 22.67 14.03 -3.75
CA TRP A 435 23.51 13.36 -2.76
C TRP A 435 24.73 12.70 -3.40
N TYR A 436 24.57 11.98 -4.52
CA TYR A 436 25.70 11.39 -5.24
C TYR A 436 26.75 12.42 -5.67
N LEU A 437 26.32 13.56 -6.22
CA LEU A 437 27.22 14.64 -6.65
C LEU A 437 27.94 15.29 -5.45
N ALA A 438 27.22 15.52 -4.34
CA ALA A 438 27.82 16.03 -3.11
C ALA A 438 28.89 15.09 -2.52
N HIS A 439 28.77 13.80 -2.80
CA HIS A 439 29.69 12.74 -2.36
C HIS A 439 30.77 12.39 -3.39
N GLY A 440 30.98 13.24 -4.40
CA GLY A 440 32.11 13.13 -5.34
C GLY A 440 31.92 12.12 -6.47
N MET A 441 30.71 11.59 -6.68
CA MET A 441 30.41 10.79 -7.87
C MET A 441 30.29 11.70 -9.09
N VAL A 442 30.79 11.22 -10.23
CA VAL A 442 30.84 12.01 -11.46
C VAL A 442 29.91 11.43 -12.52
N ILE A 443 29.16 12.32 -13.16
CA ILE A 443 28.38 11.97 -14.34
C ILE A 443 29.33 12.00 -15.54
N THR A 444 29.46 10.87 -16.22
CA THR A 444 30.32 10.75 -17.41
C THR A 444 29.56 10.99 -18.70
N LYS A 445 28.24 10.78 -18.69
CA LYS A 445 27.37 10.97 -19.85
C LYS A 445 25.92 11.17 -19.44
N THR A 446 25.23 12.09 -20.11
CA THR A 446 23.77 12.29 -19.99
C THR A 446 23.06 11.79 -21.26
N TYR A 447 21.80 11.36 -21.12
CA TYR A 447 21.01 10.82 -22.23
C TYR A 447 19.65 11.49 -22.38
N SER A 448 18.91 11.63 -21.28
CA SER A 448 17.60 12.29 -21.29
C SER A 448 17.22 12.76 -19.89
N PHE A 449 16.32 13.71 -19.80
CA PHE A 449 15.75 14.15 -18.53
C PHE A 449 14.22 14.06 -18.57
N ILE A 450 13.63 13.35 -17.61
CA ILE A 450 12.19 13.29 -17.43
C ILE A 450 11.81 14.40 -16.46
N LYS A 451 11.22 15.47 -16.98
CA LYS A 451 10.79 16.65 -16.21
C LYS A 451 9.48 16.38 -15.48
N ALA A 452 9.44 16.78 -14.22
CA ALA A 452 8.28 16.78 -13.34
C ALA A 452 8.17 18.10 -12.58
N ASN A 453 7.04 18.31 -11.90
CA ASN A 453 6.87 19.38 -10.93
C ASN A 453 7.11 18.84 -9.52
N ALA A 454 7.86 19.58 -8.70
CA ALA A 454 8.15 19.20 -7.32
C ALA A 454 7.03 19.67 -6.39
N HIS A 455 6.23 18.73 -5.87
CA HIS A 455 5.23 19.01 -4.84
C HIS A 455 5.17 17.88 -3.82
N LYS A 456 4.59 18.15 -2.64
CA LYS A 456 4.36 17.15 -1.59
C LYS A 456 2.86 16.81 -1.48
N PRO A 457 2.25 16.17 -2.50
CA PRO A 457 0.80 15.99 -2.57
C PRO A 457 0.23 15.10 -1.46
N PHE A 458 1.09 14.34 -0.76
CA PHE A 458 0.71 13.39 0.28
C PHE A 458 1.26 13.76 1.66
N GLU A 459 1.83 14.96 1.86
CA GLU A 459 2.38 15.38 3.16
C GLU A 459 1.31 15.34 4.25
N SER A 460 0.12 15.88 3.98
CA SER A 460 -1.02 15.86 4.88
C SER A 460 -1.55 14.45 5.14
N PHE A 461 -1.58 13.59 4.12
CA PHE A 461 -1.92 12.18 4.31
C PHE A 461 -0.91 11.50 5.23
N MET A 462 0.39 11.66 4.95
CA MET A 462 1.48 11.15 5.77
C MET A 462 1.38 11.65 7.21
N ASN A 463 1.08 12.94 7.41
CA ASN A 463 0.85 13.55 8.72
C ASN A 463 -0.33 12.91 9.45
N GLN A 464 -1.49 12.80 8.79
CA GLN A 464 -2.70 12.19 9.35
C GLN A 464 -2.49 10.72 9.72
N VAL A 465 -1.75 9.98 8.89
CA VAL A 465 -1.41 8.57 9.15
C VAL A 465 -0.57 8.46 10.41
N SER A 466 0.49 9.27 10.47
CA SER A 466 1.39 9.30 11.62
C SER A 466 0.64 9.74 12.88
N ASP A 467 -0.23 10.74 12.79
CA ASP A 467 -1.18 11.19 13.82
C ASP A 467 -2.06 10.09 14.39
N ALA A 468 -2.71 9.34 13.50
CA ALA A 468 -3.59 8.25 13.88
C ALA A 468 -2.84 7.13 14.62
N ARG A 469 -1.55 6.91 14.28
CA ARG A 469 -0.66 6.03 15.05
C ARG A 469 -0.44 6.59 16.48
N ARG A 470 -0.16 7.89 16.63
CA ARG A 470 0.06 8.57 17.93
C ARG A 470 -1.10 8.37 18.90
N SER A 471 -2.32 8.68 18.44
CA SER A 471 -3.51 8.72 19.30
C SER A 471 -4.05 7.34 19.70
N GLY A 472 -3.54 6.24 19.14
CA GLY A 472 -3.91 4.88 19.54
C GLY A 472 -3.18 4.45 20.81
N ASP A 473 -1.87 4.72 20.85
CA ASP A 473 -0.95 4.16 21.83
C ASP A 473 -0.85 4.99 23.12
N GLU A 474 -0.88 6.33 23.03
CA GLU A 474 -0.80 7.23 24.20
C GLU A 474 -1.94 7.04 25.21
N THR A 475 -3.16 6.81 24.72
CA THR A 475 -4.34 6.67 25.60
C THR A 475 -4.35 5.31 26.32
N ILE A 476 -3.80 4.26 25.69
CA ILE A 476 -3.61 2.94 26.32
C ILE A 476 -2.53 3.03 27.39
N LYS A 477 -1.38 3.63 27.09
CA LYS A 477 -0.28 3.83 28.04
C LYS A 477 -0.73 4.63 29.26
N MET A 478 -1.40 5.77 29.08
CA MET A 478 -1.90 6.58 30.19
C MET A 478 -2.84 5.80 31.12
N VAL A 479 -3.80 5.05 30.56
CA VAL A 479 -4.75 4.27 31.38
C VAL A 479 -4.06 3.09 32.06
N SER A 480 -3.09 2.44 31.42
CA SER A 480 -2.31 1.36 32.04
C SER A 480 -1.46 1.85 33.22
N THR A 481 -0.86 3.05 33.14
CA THR A 481 -0.14 3.68 34.24
C THR A 481 -1.05 3.98 35.43
N ILE A 482 -2.23 4.54 35.18
CA ILE A 482 -3.21 4.81 36.24
C ILE A 482 -3.70 3.51 36.90
N ILE A 483 -3.83 2.41 36.14
CA ILE A 483 -4.18 1.10 36.70
C ILE A 483 -3.05 0.58 37.58
N LYS A 484 -1.80 0.69 37.13
CA LYS A 484 -0.61 0.28 37.88
C LYS A 484 -0.46 1.04 39.21
N GLU A 485 -0.60 2.37 39.17
CA GLU A 485 -0.52 3.22 40.38
C GLU A 485 -1.63 2.94 41.40
N LYS A 486 -2.76 2.41 40.95
CA LYS A 486 -3.92 2.06 41.78
C LYS A 486 -4.00 0.58 42.15
N ALA A 487 -3.10 -0.26 41.62
CA ALA A 487 -3.01 -1.67 41.97
C ALA A 487 -2.42 -1.81 43.38
N SER A 488 -2.95 -2.72 44.18
CA SER A 488 -2.36 -3.04 45.48
C SER A 488 -1.14 -3.97 45.31
N PRO A 489 -0.20 -4.02 46.29
CA PRO A 489 0.98 -4.89 46.23
C PRO A 489 0.69 -6.40 46.08
N GLU A 490 -0.56 -6.81 46.27
CA GLU A 490 -1.03 -8.19 46.17
C GLU A 490 -1.50 -8.56 44.74
N MET A 491 -1.48 -7.62 43.80
CA MET A 491 -1.94 -7.76 42.40
C MET A 491 -0.78 -7.85 41.39
N ASP A 492 0.23 -8.68 41.70
CA ASP A 492 1.49 -8.81 40.94
C ASP A 492 1.29 -9.25 39.48
N ASP A 493 0.25 -10.04 39.21
CA ASP A 493 -0.12 -10.47 37.86
C ASP A 493 -0.70 -9.33 37.01
N LEU A 494 -1.53 -8.47 37.60
CA LEU A 494 -2.04 -7.27 36.95
C LEU A 494 -0.91 -6.27 36.69
N GLU A 495 0.00 -6.08 37.64
CA GLU A 495 1.13 -5.18 37.52
C GLU A 495 2.10 -5.62 36.41
N THR A 496 2.43 -6.92 36.38
CA THR A 496 3.27 -7.52 35.34
C THR A 496 2.65 -7.34 33.96
N GLU A 497 1.34 -7.54 33.83
CA GLU A 497 0.67 -7.41 32.53
C GLU A 497 0.50 -5.97 32.08
N MET A 498 0.23 -5.04 33.01
CA MET A 498 0.24 -3.61 32.71
C MET A 498 1.64 -3.14 32.29
N ALA A 499 2.72 -3.68 32.88
CA ALA A 499 4.08 -3.38 32.46
C ALA A 499 4.38 -3.89 31.04
N LYS A 500 3.87 -5.07 30.66
CA LYS A 500 3.96 -5.57 29.27
C LYS A 500 3.20 -4.69 28.29
N LEU A 501 1.98 -4.27 28.65
CA LEU A 501 1.16 -3.37 27.86
C LEU A 501 1.77 -1.96 27.72
N GLN A 502 2.47 -1.48 28.75
CA GLN A 502 3.25 -0.23 28.70
C GLN A 502 4.46 -0.36 27.76
N ALA A 503 5.11 -1.53 27.74
CA ALA A 503 6.27 -1.80 26.91
C ALA A 503 5.90 -2.00 25.43
N ASP A 504 4.76 -2.61 25.14
CA ASP A 504 4.25 -2.86 23.79
C ASP A 504 2.71 -2.87 23.78
N PRO A 505 2.06 -1.73 23.48
CA PRO A 505 0.61 -1.63 23.40
C PRO A 505 -0.02 -2.54 22.34
N THR A 506 0.77 -3.06 21.39
CA THR A 506 0.29 -3.93 20.30
C THR A 506 0.16 -5.40 20.71
N LYS A 507 0.78 -5.82 21.81
CA LYS A 507 0.64 -7.16 22.42
C LYS A 507 -0.56 -7.24 23.36
N PHE A 508 -1.67 -6.69 22.92
CA PHE A 508 -2.89 -6.60 23.71
C PHE A 508 -3.67 -7.93 23.69
N ASP A 509 -3.63 -8.69 24.78
CA ASP A 509 -4.44 -9.90 24.94
C ASP A 509 -5.81 -9.57 25.55
N LYS A 510 -6.86 -9.68 24.73
CA LYS A 510 -8.24 -9.38 25.12
C LYS A 510 -8.78 -10.37 26.14
N ASP A 511 -8.35 -11.61 26.10
CA ASP A 511 -8.84 -12.65 27.01
C ASP A 511 -8.24 -12.45 28.40
N VAL A 512 -7.00 -11.97 28.47
CA VAL A 512 -6.35 -11.58 29.72
C VAL A 512 -7.03 -10.36 30.37
N ILE A 513 -7.38 -9.32 29.60
CA ILE A 513 -8.12 -8.16 30.16
C ILE A 513 -9.53 -8.56 30.60
N ASN A 514 -10.23 -9.41 29.84
CA ASN A 514 -11.55 -9.93 30.24
C ASN A 514 -11.48 -10.78 31.51
N SER A 515 -10.41 -11.58 31.65
CA SER A 515 -10.09 -12.30 32.88
C SER A 515 -9.90 -11.34 34.05
N PHE A 516 -9.14 -10.24 33.87
CA PHE A 516 -8.95 -9.23 34.91
C PHE A 516 -10.21 -8.44 35.24
N ILE A 517 -11.04 -8.07 34.26
CA ILE A 517 -12.34 -7.44 34.51
C ILE A 517 -13.22 -8.36 35.38
N SER A 518 -13.19 -9.66 35.10
CA SER A 518 -13.97 -10.66 35.86
C SER A 518 -13.39 -10.87 37.26
N LYS A 519 -12.06 -10.97 37.38
CA LYS A 519 -11.32 -11.17 38.62
C LYS A 519 -11.43 -9.98 39.57
N TYR A 520 -11.43 -8.75 39.04
CA TYR A 520 -11.44 -7.51 39.81
C TYR A 520 -12.77 -6.74 39.72
N ALA A 521 -13.86 -7.43 39.36
CA ALA A 521 -15.18 -6.85 39.11
C ALA A 521 -15.71 -5.98 40.28
N ASN A 522 -15.32 -6.29 41.51
CA ASN A 522 -15.76 -5.61 42.73
C ASN A 522 -14.77 -4.56 43.24
N THR A 523 -13.79 -4.15 42.44
CA THR A 523 -12.77 -3.16 42.82
C THR A 523 -12.96 -1.83 42.09
N PRO A 524 -12.41 -0.71 42.60
CA PRO A 524 -12.40 0.57 41.89
C PRO A 524 -11.67 0.53 40.53
N LEU A 525 -10.85 -0.51 40.29
CA LEU A 525 -10.12 -0.71 39.04
C LEU A 525 -11.02 -1.18 37.89
N VAL A 526 -12.20 -1.78 38.16
CA VAL A 526 -13.06 -2.33 37.10
C VAL A 526 -13.46 -1.26 36.08
N GLY A 527 -13.70 -0.02 36.52
CA GLY A 527 -14.01 1.10 35.62
C GLY A 527 -12.84 1.47 34.71
N LEU A 528 -11.61 1.38 35.21
CA LEU A 528 -10.40 1.63 34.43
C LEU A 528 -10.09 0.45 33.49
N LEU A 529 -10.29 -0.79 33.92
CA LEU A 529 -10.12 -1.99 33.08
C LEU A 529 -11.16 -2.04 31.94
N CYS A 530 -12.42 -1.70 32.22
CA CYS A 530 -13.45 -1.52 31.20
C CYS A 530 -13.12 -0.37 30.25
N LYS A 531 -12.56 0.74 30.76
CA LYS A 531 -12.10 1.85 29.92
C LYS A 531 -10.91 1.43 29.05
N LEU A 532 -9.94 0.70 29.59
CA LEU A 532 -8.79 0.12 28.86
C LEU A 532 -9.26 -0.82 27.75
N LYS A 533 -10.26 -1.66 28.02
CA LYS A 533 -10.92 -2.52 27.01
C LYS A 533 -11.62 -1.70 25.91
N SER A 534 -12.40 -0.68 26.27
CA SER A 534 -13.07 0.18 25.28
C SER A 534 -12.07 0.99 24.44
N LEU A 535 -10.96 1.41 25.06
CA LEU A 535 -9.88 2.12 24.41
C LEU A 535 -9.12 1.19 23.47
N SER A 536 -8.88 -0.07 23.86
CA SER A 536 -8.26 -1.04 22.96
C SER A 536 -9.16 -1.39 21.78
N GLU A 537 -10.47 -1.51 21.96
CA GLU A 537 -11.45 -1.66 20.86
C GLU A 537 -11.47 -0.44 19.92
N SER A 538 -11.26 0.77 20.45
CA SER A 538 -11.10 1.99 19.64
C SER A 538 -9.71 2.10 18.99
N SER A 539 -8.68 1.59 19.67
CA SER A 539 -7.31 1.49 19.17
C SER A 539 -7.24 0.45 18.07
N ASP A 540 -8.03 -0.63 18.09
CA ASP A 540 -8.13 -1.60 17.00
C ASP A 540 -8.63 -0.92 15.72
N SER A 541 -9.50 0.09 15.83
CA SER A 541 -9.87 0.91 14.67
C SER A 541 -8.72 1.82 14.20
N LYS A 542 -7.91 2.36 15.11
CA LYS A 542 -6.73 3.21 14.79
C LYS A 542 -5.50 2.41 14.35
N SER A 543 -5.29 1.22 14.89
CA SER A 543 -4.27 0.22 14.54
C SER A 543 -4.67 -0.49 13.26
N MET A 544 -5.97 -0.70 13.00
CA MET A 544 -6.47 -1.09 11.68
C MET A 544 -6.29 0.04 10.68
N ILE A 545 -6.47 1.31 11.03
CA ILE A 545 -6.09 2.46 10.18
C ILE A 545 -4.58 2.53 9.98
N ALA A 546 -3.75 2.31 11.00
CA ALA A 546 -2.29 2.31 10.92
C ALA A 546 -1.73 1.12 10.12
N ASN A 547 -2.26 -0.08 10.33
CA ASN A 547 -1.96 -1.28 9.54
C ASN A 547 -2.51 -1.14 8.13
N MET A 548 -3.66 -0.50 7.96
CA MET A 548 -4.18 -0.11 6.66
C MET A 548 -3.28 0.89 5.98
N MET A 549 -2.69 1.83 6.69
CA MET A 549 -1.80 2.83 6.13
C MET A 549 -0.37 2.31 5.91
N LYS A 550 0.12 1.37 6.73
CA LYS A 550 1.26 0.50 6.40
C LYS A 550 0.98 -0.23 5.09
N LEU A 551 -0.20 -0.83 4.96
CA LEU A 551 -0.66 -1.47 3.74
C LEU A 551 -0.91 -0.46 2.60
N VAL A 552 -1.34 0.79 2.83
CA VAL A 552 -1.48 1.85 1.80
C VAL A 552 -0.10 2.13 1.22
N GLY A 553 0.89 2.32 2.08
CA GLY A 553 2.29 2.37 1.67
C GLY A 553 2.61 1.14 0.82
N TYR A 554 2.74 -0.03 1.44
CA TYR A 554 3.19 -1.25 0.76
C TYR A 554 2.37 -1.62 -0.51
N ALA A 555 1.07 -1.36 -0.54
CA ALA A 555 0.15 -1.69 -1.63
C ALA A 555 0.17 -0.70 -2.80
N VAL A 556 0.25 0.61 -2.53
CA VAL A 556 0.40 1.62 -3.59
C VAL A 556 1.70 1.34 -4.33
N PHE A 557 2.76 0.93 -3.62
CA PHE A 557 4.08 0.60 -4.19
C PHE A 557 4.06 -0.69 -5.01
N GLY A 558 3.50 -1.78 -4.46
CA GLY A 558 3.36 -3.04 -5.17
C GLY A 558 2.53 -2.90 -6.45
N ARG A 559 1.38 -2.19 -6.41
CA ARG A 559 0.51 -2.02 -7.58
C ARG A 559 1.08 -1.11 -8.65
N SER A 560 1.78 -0.03 -8.29
CA SER A 560 2.36 0.91 -9.26
C SER A 560 3.55 0.33 -10.03
N GLY A 561 4.31 -0.59 -9.42
CA GLY A 561 5.35 -1.38 -10.08
C GLY A 561 4.90 -2.72 -10.68
N MET A 562 3.70 -3.21 -10.35
CA MET A 562 3.23 -4.52 -10.80
C MET A 562 2.94 -4.56 -12.30
N ASP A 563 3.49 -5.58 -12.97
CA ASP A 563 3.11 -5.94 -14.33
C ASP A 563 1.69 -6.51 -14.32
N MET A 564 0.68 -5.68 -14.59
CA MET A 564 -0.75 -6.02 -14.71
C MET A 564 -1.05 -7.00 -15.87
N THR A 565 -0.04 -7.71 -16.38
CA THR A 565 -0.15 -8.57 -17.56
C THR A 565 -0.76 -9.94 -17.27
N LYS A 566 -1.15 -10.18 -16.02
CA LYS A 566 -1.88 -11.37 -15.57
C LYS A 566 -3.31 -11.02 -15.14
N HIS A 567 -4.12 -10.51 -16.05
CA HIS A 567 -5.57 -10.55 -15.87
C HIS A 567 -6.18 -11.54 -16.86
N LYS A 568 -6.82 -12.57 -16.29
CA LYS A 568 -7.72 -13.49 -16.99
C LYS A 568 -9.13 -13.00 -16.69
N GLU A 569 -9.91 -12.67 -17.71
CA GLU A 569 -11.36 -12.51 -17.57
C GLU A 569 -11.98 -13.91 -17.50
N PHE A 570 -12.90 -14.09 -16.56
CA PHE A 570 -13.69 -15.31 -16.41
C PHE A 570 -15.11 -15.00 -16.85
N ASN A 571 -15.59 -15.71 -17.88
CA ASN A 571 -17.01 -15.88 -18.11
C ASN A 571 -17.37 -17.35 -17.90
N ASP A 572 -18.56 -17.49 -17.35
CA ASP A 572 -19.38 -18.64 -17.03
C ASP A 572 -19.53 -19.66 -18.17
N GLY A 573 -19.05 -20.89 -17.91
CA GLY A 573 -19.65 -22.11 -18.45
C GLY A 573 -18.78 -23.03 -19.31
N THR A 574 -17.76 -22.56 -20.03
CA THR A 574 -16.86 -23.43 -20.84
C THR A 574 -15.51 -22.76 -21.12
N VAL A 575 -14.41 -23.54 -21.10
CA VAL A 575 -13.04 -23.01 -21.25
C VAL A 575 -12.50 -23.34 -22.66
N GLU A 576 -12.50 -22.35 -23.55
CA GLU A 576 -11.60 -22.34 -24.71
C GLU A 576 -10.47 -21.32 -24.44
N MET A 577 -9.23 -21.80 -24.45
CA MET A 577 -8.06 -20.95 -24.23
C MET A 577 -7.57 -20.34 -25.54
N VAL A 578 -7.99 -19.11 -25.83
CA VAL A 578 -7.49 -18.34 -26.99
C VAL A 578 -6.49 -17.27 -26.52
N LYS A 579 -5.28 -17.28 -27.11
CA LYS A 579 -4.26 -16.25 -26.89
C LYS A 579 -4.69 -14.94 -27.55
N SER A 580 -5.27 -14.02 -26.77
CA SER A 580 -5.63 -12.68 -27.25
C SER A 580 -4.41 -11.75 -27.31
N LYS A 581 -4.48 -10.69 -28.14
CA LYS A 581 -3.46 -9.63 -28.17
C LYS A 581 -3.41 -8.93 -26.80
N ARG A 582 -2.22 -8.89 -26.19
CA ARG A 582 -1.95 -8.29 -24.87
C ARG A 582 -2.36 -6.81 -24.86
N ARG A 583 -3.48 -6.47 -24.19
CA ARG A 583 -3.86 -5.07 -23.89
C ARG A 583 -3.49 -4.76 -22.45
N ILE A 584 -2.52 -3.87 -22.25
CA ILE A 584 -2.07 -3.44 -20.91
C ILE A 584 -2.79 -2.12 -20.59
N LYS A 585 -3.64 -2.12 -19.54
CA LYS A 585 -4.21 -0.87 -19.00
C LYS A 585 -3.25 -0.32 -17.95
N LEU A 586 -2.46 0.69 -18.33
CA LEU A 586 -1.53 1.40 -17.45
C LEU A 586 -2.30 2.41 -16.60
N LYS A 587 -2.75 2.01 -15.41
CA LYS A 587 -3.56 2.87 -14.54
C LYS A 587 -2.81 3.46 -13.35
N ASN A 588 -1.59 3.01 -13.08
CA ASN A 588 -0.87 3.37 -11.86
C ASN A 588 0.37 4.23 -12.17
N PRO A 589 0.65 5.28 -11.38
CA PRO A 589 1.78 6.17 -11.61
C PRO A 589 3.09 5.55 -11.12
N ILE A 590 3.76 4.80 -12.00
CA ILE A 590 5.05 4.12 -11.73
C ILE A 590 6.17 5.08 -11.27
N GLN A 591 6.08 6.36 -11.65
CA GLN A 591 7.05 7.37 -11.23
C GLN A 591 7.09 7.56 -9.70
N LEU A 592 5.95 7.37 -9.02
CA LEU A 592 5.92 7.43 -7.56
C LEU A 592 6.73 6.30 -6.95
N SER A 593 6.59 5.07 -7.47
CA SER A 593 7.33 3.91 -6.94
C SER A 593 8.83 4.15 -7.05
N ILE A 594 9.30 4.64 -8.21
CA ILE A 594 10.72 4.88 -8.44
C ILE A 594 11.25 5.99 -7.53
N ALA A 595 10.53 7.11 -7.41
CA ALA A 595 10.89 8.18 -6.50
C ALA A 595 11.02 7.67 -5.06
N ILE A 596 10.04 6.90 -4.59
CA ILE A 596 10.00 6.37 -3.22
C ILE A 596 11.12 5.36 -2.97
N TYR A 597 11.41 4.43 -3.90
CA TYR A 597 12.52 3.51 -3.73
C TYR A 597 13.87 4.21 -3.72
N GLN A 598 14.06 5.24 -4.56
CA GLN A 598 15.31 5.99 -4.59
C GLN A 598 15.47 6.90 -3.36
N LEU A 599 14.38 7.46 -2.83
CA LEU A 599 14.39 8.17 -1.54
C LEU A 599 14.68 7.23 -0.37
N ALA A 600 14.15 6.00 -0.39
CA ALA A 600 14.46 4.99 0.62
C ALA A 600 15.95 4.60 0.57
N MET A 601 16.50 4.36 -0.63
CA MET A 601 17.94 4.13 -0.83
C MET A 601 18.77 5.31 -0.34
N LEU A 602 18.37 6.55 -0.69
CA LEU A 602 19.00 7.76 -0.20
C LEU A 602 19.04 7.79 1.32
N ARG A 603 17.91 7.51 1.98
CA ARG A 603 17.84 7.54 3.45
C ARG A 603 18.76 6.51 4.11
N MET A 604 18.88 5.31 3.53
CA MET A 604 19.80 4.29 4.02
C MET A 604 21.28 4.67 3.79
N LEU A 605 21.60 5.29 2.65
CA LEU A 605 22.93 5.84 2.39
C LEU A 605 23.28 6.95 3.38
N GLN A 606 22.36 7.87 3.60
CA GLN A 606 22.48 8.95 4.57
C GLN A 606 22.67 8.41 5.99
N PHE A 607 21.92 7.39 6.39
CA PHE A 607 22.09 6.78 7.71
C PHE A 607 23.49 6.17 7.89
N TYR A 608 23.99 5.47 6.88
CA TYR A 608 25.33 4.88 6.95
C TYR A 608 26.43 5.96 6.90
N TYR A 609 26.43 6.82 5.88
CA TYR A 609 27.54 7.77 5.62
C TYR A 609 27.43 9.07 6.43
N ASP A 610 26.24 9.63 6.55
CA ASP A 610 26.03 10.96 7.15
C ASP A 610 25.73 10.87 8.67
N CYS A 611 25.56 9.66 9.20
CA CYS A 611 25.38 9.41 10.63
C CYS A 611 26.42 8.43 11.20
N ILE A 612 26.38 7.14 10.82
CA ILE A 612 27.28 6.14 11.44
C ILE A 612 28.75 6.45 11.12
N ASP A 613 29.11 6.57 9.85
CA ASP A 613 30.49 6.85 9.44
C ASP A 613 30.96 8.25 9.87
N PHE A 614 30.03 9.21 9.91
CA PHE A 614 30.31 10.57 10.37
C PHE A 614 30.72 10.58 11.85
N TYR A 615 29.94 9.97 12.75
CA TYR A 615 30.17 10.06 14.19
C TYR A 615 31.14 9.02 14.76
N PHE A 616 31.33 7.87 14.10
CA PHE A 616 32.14 6.76 14.62
C PHE A 616 33.44 6.58 13.82
N ASP A 617 34.51 6.16 14.48
CA ASP A 617 35.69 5.67 13.77
C ASP A 617 35.37 4.33 13.11
N ARG A 618 35.76 4.17 11.84
CA ARG A 618 35.51 2.96 11.05
C ARG A 618 36.08 1.68 11.66
N SER A 619 37.09 1.77 12.51
CA SER A 619 37.63 0.62 13.25
C SER A 619 36.71 0.16 14.39
N ASP A 620 35.79 1.01 14.84
CA ASP A 620 34.90 0.74 15.97
C ASP A 620 33.53 0.20 15.57
N PHE A 621 33.23 0.13 14.27
CA PHE A 621 32.01 -0.49 13.76
C PHE A 621 32.23 -1.30 12.48
N GLN A 622 31.33 -2.24 12.22
CA GLN A 622 31.29 -2.99 10.97
C GLN A 622 29.86 -3.38 10.61
N TYR A 623 29.44 -3.08 9.38
CA TYR A 623 28.08 -3.34 8.93
C TYR A 623 27.88 -4.82 8.63
N GLN A 624 26.79 -5.42 9.09
CA GLN A 624 26.54 -6.87 8.94
C GLN A 624 25.58 -7.15 7.80
N GLU A 625 24.38 -6.59 7.88
CA GLU A 625 23.30 -6.82 6.94
C GLU A 625 22.42 -5.59 6.88
N MET A 626 21.83 -5.36 5.71
CA MET A 626 20.76 -4.40 5.50
C MET A 626 19.62 -5.11 4.79
N ASP A 627 18.39 -4.95 5.27
CA ASP A 627 17.19 -5.41 4.59
C ASP A 627 16.18 -4.27 4.49
N THR A 628 16.18 -3.59 3.34
CA THR A 628 15.27 -2.50 2.96
C THR A 628 15.33 -1.27 3.87
N ASP A 629 14.72 -1.37 5.05
CA ASP A 629 14.55 -0.33 6.06
C ASP A 629 15.26 -0.69 7.37
N SER A 630 15.90 -1.86 7.44
CA SER A 630 16.67 -2.32 8.58
C SER A 630 18.17 -2.44 8.29
N GLY A 631 19.00 -2.27 9.32
CA GLY A 631 20.46 -2.38 9.23
C GLY A 631 21.09 -2.87 10.53
N TYR A 632 21.95 -3.88 10.47
CA TYR A 632 22.59 -4.49 11.64
C TYR A 632 24.07 -4.14 11.69
N ILE A 633 24.53 -3.53 12.78
CA ILE A 633 25.89 -3.02 12.93
C ILE A 633 26.55 -3.65 14.17
N ALA A 634 27.75 -4.20 14.00
CA ALA A 634 28.59 -4.66 15.10
C ALA A 634 29.52 -3.54 15.57
N PHE A 635 29.70 -3.38 16.88
CA PHE A 635 30.51 -2.35 17.51
C PHE A 635 31.59 -2.94 18.41
N SER A 636 32.72 -2.23 18.55
CA SER A 636 33.86 -2.57 19.41
C SER A 636 33.64 -2.27 20.91
N HIS A 637 32.50 -1.65 21.28
CA HIS A 637 32.18 -1.24 22.64
C HIS A 637 30.78 -1.69 23.10
N GLU A 638 30.60 -1.87 24.41
CA GLU A 638 29.33 -2.29 25.04
C GLU A 638 28.28 -1.15 25.05
N THR A 639 28.76 0.08 25.08
CA THR A 639 27.98 1.32 25.05
C THR A 639 28.49 2.20 23.91
N PRO A 640 28.16 1.88 22.63
CA PRO A 640 28.64 2.67 21.49
C PRO A 640 28.23 4.14 21.55
N PHE A 641 27.03 4.39 22.07
CA PHE A 641 26.55 5.75 22.34
C PHE A 641 26.63 6.01 23.85
N PRO A 642 27.25 7.11 24.30
CA PRO A 642 28.06 8.06 23.53
C PRO A 642 29.55 7.66 23.39
N ASP A 643 30.00 6.55 23.98
CA ASP A 643 31.43 6.34 24.26
C ASP A 643 32.33 6.15 23.03
N LEU A 644 31.77 5.79 21.88
CA LEU A 644 32.51 5.67 20.61
C LEU A 644 32.30 6.89 19.67
N ILE A 645 31.54 7.89 20.09
CA ILE A 645 31.38 9.13 19.32
C ILE A 645 32.72 9.87 19.32
N LYS A 646 33.19 10.26 18.13
CA LYS A 646 34.40 11.07 17.95
C LYS A 646 34.34 12.30 18.86
N THR A 647 35.39 12.51 19.66
CA THR A 647 35.40 13.51 20.73
C THR A 647 35.13 14.92 20.20
N GLU A 648 35.66 15.25 19.02
CA GLU A 648 35.46 16.51 18.33
C GLU A 648 34.05 16.74 17.76
N LEU A 649 33.23 15.68 17.66
CA LEU A 649 31.86 15.73 17.15
C LEU A 649 30.81 15.59 18.25
N LEU A 650 31.21 15.48 19.51
CA LEU A 650 30.31 15.15 20.61
C LEU A 650 29.25 16.25 20.83
N GLU A 651 29.64 17.53 20.74
CA GLU A 651 28.69 18.65 20.78
C GLU A 651 27.72 18.64 19.59
N HIS A 652 28.24 18.39 18.39
CA HIS A 652 27.42 18.29 17.18
C HIS A 652 26.43 17.11 17.29
N TYR A 653 26.89 15.96 17.80
CA TYR A 653 26.06 14.79 18.03
C TYR A 653 24.93 15.10 19.00
N GLU A 654 25.20 15.72 20.15
CA GLU A 654 24.14 16.06 21.11
C GLU A 654 23.08 17.01 20.52
N GLN A 655 23.47 17.92 19.63
CA GLN A 655 22.54 18.83 18.93
C GLN A 655 21.72 18.12 17.83
N HIS A 656 22.26 17.07 17.20
CA HIS A 656 21.71 16.47 15.98
C HIS A 656 21.42 14.94 16.11
N LYS A 657 21.50 14.35 17.30
CA LYS A 657 21.25 12.91 17.47
C LYS A 657 19.80 12.53 17.17
N TYR A 658 18.87 13.42 17.50
CA TYR A 658 17.44 13.24 17.23
C TYR A 658 17.05 13.44 15.76
N GLU A 659 18.03 13.68 14.89
CA GLU A 659 17.82 13.67 13.44
C GLU A 659 17.79 12.26 12.84
N TRP A 660 18.36 11.32 13.60
CA TRP A 660 18.62 9.95 13.19
C TRP A 660 18.01 8.95 14.18
N LEU A 661 18.08 9.27 15.46
CA LEU A 661 17.67 8.39 16.55
C LEU A 661 16.42 8.91 17.28
N PRO A 662 15.63 8.01 17.91
CA PRO A 662 14.55 8.37 18.82
C PRO A 662 15.02 9.30 19.94
N ARG A 663 14.16 10.25 20.33
CA ARG A 663 14.33 11.07 21.52
C ARG A 663 14.26 10.25 22.78
N ASP A 664 15.11 10.61 23.72
CA ASP A 664 15.27 9.97 25.02
C ASP A 664 15.37 10.98 26.18
N ASP A 665 15.13 12.26 25.90
CA ASP A 665 15.20 13.38 26.84
C ASP A 665 14.10 13.35 27.91
N THR A 666 12.92 12.80 27.60
CA THR A 666 11.87 12.50 28.59
C THR A 666 11.30 11.11 28.40
N THR A 667 10.74 10.52 29.47
CA THR A 667 10.01 9.24 29.37
C THR A 667 8.83 9.34 28.39
N GLU A 668 8.17 10.50 28.32
CA GLU A 668 7.17 10.75 27.28
C GLU A 668 7.80 10.73 25.88
N ASN A 669 8.86 11.49 25.62
CA ASN A 669 9.52 11.53 24.31
C ASN A 669 10.13 10.19 23.89
N ALA A 670 10.64 9.39 24.83
CA ALA A 670 11.16 8.04 24.60
C ALA A 670 10.06 7.01 24.31
N ALA A 671 8.90 7.15 24.96
CA ALA A 671 7.72 6.34 24.67
C ALA A 671 7.04 6.79 23.36
N PHE A 672 7.16 8.08 23.05
CA PHE A 672 6.65 8.73 21.86
C PHE A 672 7.49 8.30 20.64
N ASP A 673 8.81 8.43 20.64
CA ASP A 673 9.65 8.07 19.48
C ASP A 673 9.87 6.55 19.30
N ARG A 674 9.58 5.72 20.32
CA ARG A 674 9.45 4.24 20.17
C ARG A 674 8.17 3.79 19.49
N ASP A 675 7.10 4.57 19.58
CA ASP A 675 5.79 4.22 18.99
C ASP A 675 5.48 5.08 17.75
N THR A 676 6.25 6.15 17.54
CA THR A 676 6.04 7.10 16.46
C THR A 676 7.16 7.02 15.41
N GLY A 677 6.76 6.92 14.15
CA GLY A 677 7.56 7.49 13.07
C GLY A 677 7.32 9.00 13.07
N PHE A 678 7.93 9.73 14.01
CA PHE A 678 7.65 11.15 14.14
C PHE A 678 8.05 11.95 12.91
N ILE A 679 7.23 12.97 12.68
CA ILE A 679 7.36 13.99 11.66
C ILE A 679 8.05 15.18 12.28
N GLN A 680 9.32 15.32 11.92
CA GLN A 680 9.91 16.60 11.59
C GLN A 680 10.87 16.34 10.43
N GLY A 681 10.35 15.94 9.25
CA GLY A 681 11.19 15.65 8.09
C GLY A 681 12.25 14.55 8.28
N ARG A 682 12.18 13.72 9.33
CA ARG A 682 13.27 12.79 9.71
C ARG A 682 12.72 11.44 10.13
N VAL A 683 13.06 10.38 9.39
CA VAL A 683 12.82 8.99 9.82
C VAL A 683 13.69 8.72 11.04
N SER A 684 13.09 8.38 12.18
CA SER A 684 13.82 7.87 13.35
C SER A 684 14.11 6.37 13.19
N MET A 685 15.36 5.97 13.44
CA MET A 685 15.82 4.58 13.41
C MET A 685 15.73 3.97 14.82
N GLN A 686 14.88 2.96 15.04
CA GLN A 686 14.82 2.27 16.32
C GLN A 686 15.99 1.32 16.51
N CYS A 687 16.64 1.36 17.68
CA CYS A 687 17.71 0.43 18.06
C CYS A 687 17.15 -0.78 18.82
N TYR A 688 17.27 -1.98 18.24
CA TYR A 688 17.01 -3.25 18.90
C TYR A 688 18.34 -3.88 19.35
N GLY A 689 18.49 -4.08 20.67
CA GLY A 689 19.59 -4.86 21.21
C GLY A 689 19.29 -6.35 21.09
N GLN A 690 20.16 -7.13 20.46
CA GLN A 690 20.21 -8.57 20.69
C GLN A 690 21.16 -8.81 21.87
N SER A 691 20.61 -9.26 23.00
CA SER A 691 21.35 -9.61 24.23
C SER A 691 22.24 -10.82 24.05
#